data_AF-A0AB35LI88-F1
#
_entry.id   AF-A0AB35LI88-F1
#
_cell.length_a   1.000
_cell.length_b   1.000
_cell.length_c   1.000
_cell.angle_alpha   90.00
_cell.angle_beta   90.00
_cell.angle_gamma   90.00
#
_symmetry.space_group_name_H-M   'P 1'
#
loop_
_entity.id
_entity.type
_entity.pdbx_description
1 polymer ?
#
loop_
_entity_poly.entity_id
_entity_poly.type
_entity_poly.pdbx_seq_one_letter_code
_entity_poly.pdbx_strand_id
1 'polypeptide(L)'
;MPLLIPVLLSVSIIPTGSVFATGFVDRIKVKPYHLQTGETVHSVAHQYNLTVEELKTLNQKRNFARAFEQLSAGDQIDVPSTYIANTTDKTTKKGVQVNDSDSEIENWLAQTAPNFFQAMNTQSAEEYLTKQAKDMAVSTASSTMESWLNQYGTAQISVQPGDKLSQSTLSADMLLPVYQNPDWLVFTQLGGRNLNDRTTLNLGVGARRFNEQWMYGVNTFYDADITGGNSRLGIGGELWSDNLRFSTNGYLRLNNWHQSRDFDDYDERPANGFDMTASAWLPSYPQLGGKLKYEQYFGDEVAMKGKDSRSKSPKTMTVGLNYTPIPLITLGADWRTGQGTDDLQLQAQLTYSFGVPWKDQISSSSVARLRSLSGSLMALVERNNNIVLEYRKQDLISLILPQEIRGRGASLQSLSAILKAKYGAERVKWGMLTEFSSNGGKVQSVGKSLTAWQIRLPAWQAGKSNTYTLSAIAWDGKGNASKPAYIKVIVDAGFSNRYSSLTVGSGVLNVDQSEVLTLTMRDEQNAPMTKLASSIQLPFAFTTQKGGSSLSPSQSGVKLEALKETAPGVYTTTITTGKLPGTLIFSPKVEGINLASTKIEVMAAPVGLQIFHNGSVIKKRPVVGDVLTATPECQVNCILPTAWQWEVETIQGSGQYQAINGATAMTYTVTADTQKRRLRATAQ
;
A
#
# COMPACT_ATOMS: atom_id res chain seq x y z
N MET A 1 11.66 -23.55 31.38
CA MET A 1 11.67 -22.31 32.18
C MET A 1 11.68 -21.09 31.24
N PRO A 2 10.51 -20.64 30.76
CA PRO A 2 10.33 -19.26 30.32
C PRO A 2 9.07 -18.64 30.97
N LEU A 3 9.19 -17.46 31.57
CA LEU A 3 8.03 -16.67 32.00
C LEU A 3 7.86 -15.51 31.00
N LEU A 4 6.99 -15.71 30.02
CA LEU A 4 6.40 -14.65 29.20
C LEU A 4 5.11 -14.21 29.90
N ILE A 5 5.03 -12.94 30.31
CA ILE A 5 3.80 -12.31 30.77
C ILE A 5 3.30 -11.40 29.64
N PRO A 6 2.15 -11.67 29.00
CA PRO A 6 1.46 -10.68 28.21
C PRO A 6 0.41 -10.01 29.11
N VAL A 7 0.64 -8.76 29.53
CA VAL A 7 -0.44 -7.91 30.06
C VAL A 7 -1.15 -7.27 28.87
N LEU A 8 -2.17 -7.95 28.38
CA LEU A 8 -3.19 -7.36 27.51
C LEU A 8 -4.12 -6.51 28.38
N LEU A 9 -3.86 -5.21 28.44
CA LEU A 9 -4.82 -4.22 28.93
C LEU A 9 -5.94 -4.08 27.88
N SER A 10 -7.00 -4.84 28.09
CA SER A 10 -8.29 -4.63 27.43
C SER A 10 -8.93 -3.37 28.03
N VAL A 11 -8.62 -2.21 27.44
CA VAL A 11 -9.40 -0.99 27.67
C VAL A 11 -10.74 -1.19 26.96
N SER A 12 -11.74 -1.68 27.69
CA SER A 12 -13.13 -1.55 27.28
C SER A 12 -13.46 -0.06 27.31
N ILE A 13 -13.57 0.53 26.13
CA ILE A 13 -14.11 1.89 25.96
C ILE A 13 -15.59 1.79 26.33
N ILE A 14 -15.92 2.11 27.58
CA ILE A 14 -17.30 2.37 27.98
C ILE A 14 -17.67 3.71 27.33
N PRO A 15 -18.73 3.78 26.51
CA PRO A 15 -19.22 5.05 26.01
C PRO A 15 -19.57 5.94 27.21
N THR A 16 -19.01 7.14 27.22
CA THR A 16 -19.00 8.15 28.30
C THR A 16 -20.37 8.75 28.65
N GLY A 17 -21.47 8.05 28.39
CA GLY A 17 -22.84 8.56 28.51
C GLY A 17 -23.56 8.29 29.83
N SER A 18 -23.07 7.42 30.72
CA SER A 18 -23.91 6.89 31.82
C SER A 18 -23.31 6.91 33.23
N VAL A 19 -22.11 7.48 33.42
CA VAL A 19 -21.47 7.53 34.76
C VAL A 19 -21.66 8.88 35.47
N PHE A 20 -22.10 9.94 34.76
CA PHE A 20 -22.28 11.27 35.37
C PHE A 20 -23.68 11.53 35.97
N ALA A 21 -24.69 10.69 35.69
CA ALA A 21 -26.06 10.94 36.15
C ALA A 21 -26.32 10.51 37.61
N THR A 22 -25.54 9.59 38.18
CA THR A 22 -25.78 9.07 39.55
C THR A 22 -25.17 9.92 40.66
N GLY A 23 -24.25 10.85 40.34
CA GLY A 23 -23.66 11.77 41.32
C GLY A 23 -24.41 13.09 41.54
N PHE A 24 -25.37 13.42 40.67
CA PHE A 24 -26.11 14.68 40.67
C PHE A 24 -27.15 14.77 41.81
N VAL A 25 -27.82 13.66 42.11
CA VAL A 25 -29.02 13.65 42.98
C VAL A 25 -28.68 13.74 44.47
N ASP A 26 -27.54 13.21 44.91
CA ASP A 26 -27.19 13.12 46.34
C ASP A 26 -26.71 14.44 46.95
N ARG A 27 -26.45 15.48 46.13
CA ARG A 27 -25.92 16.78 46.61
C ARG A 27 -26.91 17.95 46.52
N ILE A 28 -28.09 17.77 45.92
CA ILE A 28 -29.06 18.85 45.72
C ILE A 28 -30.16 18.74 46.79
N LYS A 29 -30.24 19.76 47.65
CA LYS A 29 -31.41 19.93 48.53
C LYS A 29 -32.62 20.29 47.66
N VAL A 30 -33.70 19.52 47.79
CA VAL A 30 -34.94 19.71 47.04
C VAL A 30 -36.05 20.26 47.93
N LYS A 31 -37.03 20.93 47.31
CA LYS A 31 -38.29 21.34 47.94
C LYS A 31 -39.48 20.91 47.09
N PRO A 32 -40.64 20.61 47.72
CA PRO A 32 -41.91 20.45 47.04
C PRO A 32 -42.30 21.66 46.17
N TYR A 33 -42.79 21.39 44.97
CA TYR A 33 -43.33 22.38 44.04
C TYR A 33 -44.55 21.82 43.33
N HIS A 34 -45.65 22.59 43.30
CA HIS A 34 -46.85 22.22 42.55
C HIS A 34 -46.86 22.99 41.24
N LEU A 35 -46.98 22.27 40.11
CA LEU A 35 -47.10 22.89 38.79
C LEU A 35 -48.30 23.83 38.76
N GLN A 36 -48.09 25.07 38.33
CA GLN A 36 -49.15 26.08 38.22
C GLN A 36 -49.90 25.95 36.89
N THR A 37 -51.07 26.59 36.79
CA THR A 37 -51.86 26.62 35.56
C THR A 37 -51.05 27.23 34.41
N GLY A 38 -50.72 26.43 33.39
CA GLY A 38 -49.92 26.83 32.23
C GLY A 38 -48.45 26.40 32.27
N GLU A 39 -47.96 25.84 33.38
CA GLU A 39 -46.60 25.30 33.49
C GLU A 39 -46.53 23.84 33.02
N THR A 40 -45.38 23.48 32.46
CA THR A 40 -45.00 22.12 32.08
C THR A 40 -43.72 21.72 32.79
N VAL A 41 -43.41 20.43 32.83
CA VAL A 41 -42.12 19.96 33.34
C VAL A 41 -40.93 20.58 32.60
N HIS A 42 -41.10 20.90 31.31
CA HIS A 42 -40.08 21.61 30.54
C HIS A 42 -39.89 23.05 31.00
N SER A 43 -40.98 23.78 31.25
CA SER A 43 -40.89 25.17 31.73
C SER A 43 -40.32 25.25 33.13
N VAL A 44 -40.64 24.28 34.00
CA VAL A 44 -40.07 24.22 35.36
C VAL A 44 -38.61 23.76 35.35
N ALA A 45 -38.23 22.79 34.52
CA ALA A 45 -36.82 22.41 34.35
C ALA A 45 -35.98 23.63 33.92
N HIS A 46 -36.47 24.39 32.93
CA HIS A 46 -35.84 25.64 32.50
C HIS A 46 -35.83 26.70 33.60
N GLN A 47 -36.90 26.83 34.39
CA GLN A 47 -36.95 27.77 35.52
C GLN A 47 -35.89 27.47 36.58
N TYR A 48 -35.49 26.22 36.75
CA TYR A 48 -34.40 25.84 37.66
C TYR A 48 -33.08 25.57 36.95
N ASN A 49 -33.04 25.88 35.65
CA ASN A 49 -31.88 25.74 34.78
C ASN A 49 -31.29 24.31 34.80
N LEU A 50 -32.22 23.36 34.71
CA LEU A 50 -32.00 21.93 34.60
C LEU A 50 -32.48 21.44 33.24
N THR A 51 -31.91 20.35 32.75
CA THR A 51 -32.54 19.53 31.73
C THR A 51 -33.75 18.79 32.32
N VAL A 52 -34.69 18.39 31.45
CA VAL A 52 -35.86 17.59 31.88
C VAL A 52 -35.42 16.26 32.50
N GLU A 53 -34.33 15.66 32.01
CA GLU A 53 -33.77 14.43 32.58
C GLU A 53 -33.15 14.65 33.96
N GLU A 54 -32.44 15.76 34.20
CA GLU A 54 -31.95 16.11 35.54
C GLU A 54 -33.09 16.36 36.53
N LEU A 55 -34.13 17.08 36.09
CA LEU A 55 -35.33 17.30 36.90
C LEU A 55 -36.07 15.97 37.17
N LYS A 56 -36.14 15.07 36.19
CA LYS A 56 -36.71 13.72 36.35
C LYS A 56 -35.89 12.88 37.32
N THR A 57 -34.57 13.00 37.27
CA THR A 57 -33.65 12.30 38.17
C THR A 57 -33.79 12.81 39.61
N LEU A 58 -34.03 14.11 39.83
CA LEU A 58 -34.39 14.66 41.16
C LEU A 58 -35.71 14.09 41.68
N ASN A 59 -36.65 13.81 40.77
CA ASN A 59 -37.98 13.29 41.07
C ASN A 59 -38.06 11.76 41.08
N GLN A 60 -36.94 11.05 40.93
CA GLN A 60 -36.91 9.58 40.79
C GLN A 60 -37.48 8.82 41.99
N LYS A 61 -37.60 9.46 43.15
CA LYS A 61 -38.18 8.88 44.38
C LYS A 61 -39.69 9.13 44.51
N ARG A 62 -40.30 9.88 43.60
CA ARG A 62 -41.75 10.18 43.60
C ARG A 62 -42.49 9.25 42.65
N ASN A 63 -43.70 8.86 43.05
CA ASN A 63 -44.62 8.11 42.19
C ASN A 63 -45.64 9.07 41.57
N PHE A 64 -45.76 9.00 40.25
CA PHE A 64 -46.67 9.83 39.47
C PHE A 64 -47.76 8.99 38.81
N ALA A 65 -48.98 9.52 38.72
CA ALA A 65 -50.10 8.85 38.07
C ALA A 65 -50.00 8.82 36.52
N ARG A 66 -49.03 9.56 35.95
CA ARG A 66 -48.75 9.68 34.53
C ARG A 66 -47.25 9.84 34.30
N ALA A 67 -46.79 9.74 33.05
CA ALA A 67 -45.38 9.94 32.72
C ALA A 67 -44.89 11.32 33.20
N PHE A 68 -43.63 11.40 33.65
CA PHE A 68 -43.07 12.60 34.26
C PHE A 68 -43.19 13.82 33.33
N GLU A 69 -42.95 13.64 32.04
CA GLU A 69 -43.01 14.69 31.04
C GLU A 69 -44.44 15.17 30.73
N GLN A 70 -45.45 14.41 31.16
CA GLN A 70 -46.89 14.69 30.97
C GLN A 70 -47.55 15.27 32.22
N LEU A 71 -46.78 15.57 33.27
CA LEU A 71 -47.31 16.24 34.46
C LEU A 71 -47.84 17.63 34.14
N SER A 72 -48.90 18.00 34.82
CA SER A 72 -49.70 19.18 34.53
C SER A 72 -50.06 19.94 35.80
N ALA A 73 -50.75 21.07 35.65
CA ALA A 73 -51.12 21.93 36.76
C ALA A 73 -51.78 21.16 37.92
N GLY A 74 -51.24 21.32 39.13
CA GLY A 74 -51.64 20.62 40.34
C GLY A 74 -50.76 19.41 40.72
N ASP A 75 -49.97 18.86 39.79
CA ASP A 75 -49.04 17.77 40.09
C ASP A 75 -47.82 18.29 40.88
N GLN A 76 -47.42 17.53 41.90
CA GLN A 76 -46.33 17.91 42.81
C GLN A 76 -45.00 17.24 42.44
N ILE A 77 -43.99 18.04 42.13
CA ILE A 77 -42.60 17.63 41.85
C ILE A 77 -41.62 18.20 42.89
N ASP A 78 -40.44 17.61 42.98
CA ASP A 78 -39.28 18.13 43.69
C ASP A 78 -38.46 19.02 42.75
N VAL A 79 -38.18 20.24 43.17
CA VAL A 79 -37.29 21.19 42.47
C VAL A 79 -36.15 21.59 43.42
N PRO A 80 -35.00 22.07 42.92
CA PRO A 80 -33.93 22.57 43.77
C PRO A 80 -34.42 23.64 44.78
N SER A 81 -33.96 23.55 46.03
CA SER A 81 -34.32 24.52 47.08
C SER A 81 -33.74 25.92 46.81
N THR A 82 -32.70 26.00 45.98
CA THR A 82 -32.02 27.22 45.51
C THR A 82 -31.89 27.17 44.00
N TYR A 83 -32.07 28.31 43.33
CA TYR A 83 -31.89 28.45 41.88
C TYR A 83 -30.45 28.10 41.49
N ILE A 84 -30.26 27.22 40.51
CA ILE A 84 -28.93 26.86 39.98
C ILE A 84 -28.61 27.84 38.85
N ALA A 85 -27.83 28.87 39.12
CA ALA A 85 -27.45 29.83 38.09
C ALA A 85 -26.37 29.24 37.17
N ASN A 86 -26.70 28.99 35.89
CA ASN A 86 -25.72 29.05 34.80
C ASN A 86 -25.53 30.53 34.47
N THR A 87 -24.31 31.05 34.64
CA THR A 87 -23.99 32.42 34.25
C THR A 87 -23.44 32.47 32.84
N THR A 88 -24.25 33.00 31.91
CA THR A 88 -23.78 33.73 30.72
C THR A 88 -24.65 34.97 30.50
N ASP A 89 -24.19 36.05 31.12
CA ASP A 89 -24.13 37.46 30.70
C ASP A 89 -25.34 38.44 30.61
N LYS A 90 -25.05 39.63 31.16
CA LYS A 90 -25.53 41.03 30.94
C LYS A 90 -26.98 41.46 31.26
N THR A 91 -27.17 42.18 32.38
CA THR A 91 -27.20 43.66 32.43
C THR A 91 -27.46 44.27 33.84
N THR A 92 -26.68 45.33 34.13
CA THR A 92 -26.92 46.47 35.07
C THR A 92 -26.93 46.32 36.61
N LYS A 93 -25.80 46.82 37.17
CA LYS A 93 -25.58 47.69 38.34
C LYS A 93 -25.73 47.15 39.79
N LYS A 94 -24.55 47.17 40.43
CA LYS A 94 -24.20 47.32 41.86
C LYS A 94 -24.27 46.08 42.76
N GLY A 95 -23.11 45.41 42.84
CA GLY A 95 -22.38 45.31 44.10
C GLY A 95 -22.48 43.99 44.87
N VAL A 96 -21.91 42.91 44.33
CA VAL A 96 -21.19 41.86 45.09
C VAL A 96 -20.16 41.25 44.12
N GLN A 97 -18.88 41.23 44.49
CA GLN A 97 -17.79 40.64 43.69
C GLN A 97 -17.82 39.11 43.83
N VAL A 98 -18.05 38.41 42.72
CA VAL A 98 -17.83 36.97 42.58
C VAL A 98 -16.79 36.82 41.47
N ASN A 99 -15.61 36.30 41.81
CA ASN A 99 -14.50 36.10 40.88
C ASN A 99 -14.88 35.04 39.84
N ASP A 100 -14.76 35.41 38.57
CA ASP A 100 -15.13 34.60 37.40
C ASP A 100 -13.85 34.11 36.70
N SER A 101 -13.22 33.08 37.28
CA SER A 101 -11.89 32.58 36.92
C SER A 101 -11.79 32.01 35.50
N ASP A 102 -12.90 31.56 34.91
CA ASP A 102 -12.90 30.81 33.66
C ASP A 102 -12.73 31.74 32.44
N SER A 103 -13.26 32.96 32.51
CA SER A 103 -13.14 33.98 31.45
C SER A 103 -11.77 34.69 31.43
N GLU A 104 -11.05 34.70 32.56
CA GLU A 104 -9.73 35.31 32.68
C GLU A 104 -8.63 34.41 32.10
N ILE A 105 -8.76 33.08 32.23
CA ILE A 105 -7.81 32.10 31.68
C ILE A 105 -7.85 32.09 30.14
N GLU A 106 -9.03 32.10 29.53
CA GLU A 106 -9.16 32.16 28.07
C GLU A 106 -8.59 33.47 27.51
N ASN A 107 -8.89 34.60 28.16
CA ASN A 107 -8.35 35.90 27.76
C ASN A 107 -6.83 35.99 27.96
N TRP A 108 -6.28 35.41 29.04
CA TRP A 108 -4.84 35.35 29.27
C TRP A 108 -4.14 34.43 28.26
N LEU A 109 -4.67 33.25 27.97
CA LEU A 109 -4.13 32.36 26.93
C LEU A 109 -4.14 33.05 25.56
N ALA A 110 -5.21 33.80 25.25
CA ALA A 110 -5.31 34.56 24.02
C ALA A 110 -4.34 35.77 23.95
N GLN A 111 -3.93 36.34 25.08
CA GLN A 111 -3.09 37.56 25.12
C GLN A 111 -1.61 37.29 25.42
N THR A 112 -1.31 36.35 26.32
CA THR A 112 0.05 36.11 26.84
C THR A 112 0.75 34.98 26.11
N ALA A 113 0.04 33.92 25.71
CA ALA A 113 0.67 32.83 24.96
C ALA A 113 1.27 33.34 23.63
N PRO A 114 0.58 34.18 22.82
CA PRO A 114 1.19 34.76 21.62
C PRO A 114 2.42 35.62 21.91
N ASN A 115 2.42 36.41 22.98
CA ASN A 115 3.56 37.26 23.36
C ASN A 115 4.76 36.45 23.87
N PHE A 116 4.51 35.39 24.66
CA PHE A 116 5.54 34.43 25.08
C PHE A 116 6.15 33.71 23.87
N PHE A 117 5.33 33.26 22.93
CA PHE A 117 5.78 32.58 21.72
C PHE A 117 6.46 33.51 20.70
N GLN A 118 6.02 34.77 20.61
CA GLN A 118 6.65 35.78 19.77
C GLN A 118 8.04 36.16 20.33
N ALA A 119 8.18 36.29 21.65
CA ALA A 119 9.46 36.57 22.30
C ALA A 119 10.50 35.44 22.11
N MET A 120 10.06 34.17 22.17
CA MET A 120 10.91 33.00 21.91
C MET A 120 11.37 32.87 20.43
N ASN A 121 10.71 33.58 19.51
CA ASN A 121 11.02 33.56 18.09
C ASN A 121 12.00 34.67 17.65
N THR A 122 12.28 35.67 18.51
CA THR A 122 12.86 36.94 18.03
C THR A 122 14.36 37.16 18.17
N GLN A 123 15.14 36.51 19.05
CA GLN A 123 16.61 36.67 19.09
C GLN A 123 17.29 35.80 20.17
N SER A 124 18.63 35.82 20.19
CA SER A 124 19.54 34.93 20.92
C SER A 124 19.14 34.61 22.37
N ALA A 125 19.43 33.38 22.81
CA ALA A 125 19.16 32.90 24.18
C ALA A 125 19.71 33.83 25.28
N GLU A 126 20.81 34.54 25.01
CA GLU A 126 21.45 35.50 25.91
C GLU A 126 20.63 36.79 26.11
N GLU A 127 20.06 37.36 25.04
CA GLU A 127 19.16 38.51 25.13
C GLU A 127 17.84 38.14 25.80
N TYR A 128 17.30 36.94 25.54
CA TYR A 128 16.11 36.46 26.24
C TYR A 128 16.39 36.25 27.74
N LEU A 129 17.48 35.59 28.12
CA LEU A 129 17.83 35.38 29.54
C LEU A 129 18.10 36.70 30.26
N THR A 130 18.79 37.64 29.63
CA THR A 130 19.07 38.96 30.21
C THR A 130 17.79 39.79 30.34
N LYS A 131 16.89 39.71 29.35
CA LYS A 131 15.58 40.37 29.36
C LYS A 131 14.64 39.75 30.38
N GLN A 132 14.52 38.43 30.46
CA GLN A 132 13.73 37.72 31.48
C GLN A 132 14.28 37.93 32.89
N ALA A 133 15.60 37.87 33.11
CA ALA A 133 16.18 38.16 34.42
C ALA A 133 15.94 39.61 34.86
N LYS A 134 15.99 40.56 33.91
CA LYS A 134 15.62 41.97 34.15
C LYS A 134 14.11 42.12 34.36
N ASP A 135 13.28 41.50 33.54
CA ASP A 135 11.82 41.58 33.62
C ASP A 135 11.32 40.89 34.89
N MET A 136 11.93 39.80 35.35
CA MET A 136 11.61 39.12 36.61
C MET A 136 12.07 39.94 37.84
N ALA A 137 13.14 40.73 37.70
CA ALA A 137 13.58 41.69 38.73
C ALA A 137 12.73 42.97 38.75
N VAL A 138 12.22 43.42 37.59
CA VAL A 138 11.41 44.63 37.41
C VAL A 138 9.90 44.36 37.59
N SER A 139 9.40 43.15 37.31
CA SER A 139 7.99 42.77 37.44
C SER A 139 7.54 42.61 38.88
N THR A 140 8.46 42.50 39.83
CA THR A 140 8.18 42.70 41.26
C THR A 140 7.69 44.13 41.58
N ALA A 141 7.70 45.06 40.60
CA ALA A 141 7.25 46.44 40.75
C ALA A 141 6.21 46.92 39.70
N SER A 142 5.77 46.08 38.75
CA SER A 142 4.77 46.49 37.74
C SER A 142 3.36 46.08 38.15
N SER A 143 2.49 47.07 38.39
CA SER A 143 1.09 46.97 38.81
C SER A 143 0.13 46.34 37.76
N THR A 144 0.65 45.66 36.75
CA THR A 144 -0.12 45.05 35.64
C THR A 144 -0.41 43.57 35.84
N MET A 145 -0.09 43.01 37.01
CA MET A 145 -0.12 41.57 37.27
C MET A 145 -0.97 41.24 38.52
N GLU A 146 -2.23 41.68 38.53
CA GLU A 146 -3.14 41.50 39.67
C GLU A 146 -4.00 40.22 39.61
N SER A 147 -4.31 39.71 40.81
CA SER A 147 -5.21 38.61 41.21
C SER A 147 -4.82 37.16 40.82
N TRP A 148 -4.77 36.80 39.54
CA TRP A 148 -4.69 35.36 39.14
C TRP A 148 -3.26 34.77 39.27
N LEU A 149 -2.22 35.50 38.86
CA LEU A 149 -0.82 35.06 39.03
C LEU A 149 -0.38 34.99 40.51
N ASN A 150 -1.17 35.59 41.40
CA ASN A 150 -0.89 35.60 42.83
C ASN A 150 -1.33 34.33 43.56
N GLN A 151 -1.95 33.35 42.88
CA GLN A 151 -2.57 32.26 43.62
C GLN A 151 -1.91 30.88 43.40
N TYR A 152 -1.69 30.33 42.20
CA TYR A 152 -1.12 28.96 42.09
C TYR A 152 -0.43 28.65 40.75
N GLY A 153 0.65 27.85 40.76
CA GLY A 153 1.34 27.35 39.55
C GLY A 153 2.85 27.12 39.73
N THR A 154 3.54 26.71 38.66
CA THR A 154 5.01 26.58 38.64
C THR A 154 5.58 27.01 37.31
N ALA A 155 6.61 27.87 37.32
CA ALA A 155 7.41 28.22 36.17
C ALA A 155 8.83 27.66 36.33
N GLN A 156 9.42 27.16 35.25
CA GLN A 156 10.77 26.63 35.24
C GLN A 156 11.53 27.14 34.02
N ILE A 157 12.76 27.58 34.24
CA ILE A 157 13.74 27.85 33.20
C ILE A 157 14.83 26.80 33.31
N SER A 158 15.16 26.13 32.21
CA SER A 158 16.23 25.14 32.16
C SER A 158 17.29 25.53 31.14
N VAL A 159 18.54 25.38 31.52
CA VAL A 159 19.72 25.62 30.68
C VAL A 159 20.56 24.36 30.64
N GLN A 160 20.87 23.88 29.44
CA GLN A 160 21.88 22.84 29.20
C GLN A 160 23.06 23.48 28.46
N PRO A 161 24.25 23.55 29.08
CA PRO A 161 25.41 24.20 28.47
C PRO A 161 25.85 23.49 27.18
N GLY A 162 26.12 24.27 26.13
CA GLY A 162 26.89 23.83 24.95
C GLY A 162 28.33 24.37 24.99
N ASP A 163 29.12 24.11 23.94
CA ASP A 163 30.50 24.62 23.83
C ASP A 163 30.56 26.16 23.75
N LYS A 164 29.46 26.78 23.31
CA LYS A 164 29.24 28.23 23.30
C LYS A 164 27.88 28.55 23.92
N LEU A 165 27.71 29.76 24.47
CA LEU A 165 26.42 30.18 25.03
C LEU A 165 25.30 30.17 23.98
N SER A 166 25.61 30.50 22.72
CA SER A 166 24.68 30.40 21.58
C SER A 166 24.29 28.97 21.21
N GLN A 167 25.03 27.97 21.67
CA GLN A 167 24.76 26.53 21.45
C GLN A 167 24.10 25.88 22.66
N SER A 168 23.86 26.64 23.73
CA SER A 168 23.22 26.12 24.94
C SER A 168 21.72 25.95 24.70
N THR A 169 21.16 24.85 25.17
CA THR A 169 19.71 24.61 25.08
C THR A 169 19.03 25.40 26.17
N LEU A 170 18.08 26.24 25.78
CA LEU A 170 17.26 27.02 26.70
C LEU A 170 15.79 26.58 26.56
N SER A 171 15.16 26.30 27.69
CA SER A 171 13.72 26.08 27.76
C SER A 171 13.07 26.88 28.88
N ALA A 172 11.82 27.26 28.64
CA ALA A 172 10.93 27.83 29.63
C ALA A 172 9.62 27.05 29.60
N ASP A 173 9.19 26.57 30.76
CA ASP A 173 8.02 25.72 30.94
C ASP A 173 7.18 26.26 32.10
N MET A 174 5.86 26.20 31.98
CA MET A 174 4.92 26.74 32.97
C MET A 174 3.72 25.82 33.11
N LEU A 175 3.42 25.40 34.33
CA LEU A 175 2.24 24.62 34.69
C LEU A 175 1.29 25.50 35.50
N LEU A 176 0.03 25.48 35.08
CA LEU A 176 -1.06 26.26 35.63
C LEU A 176 -2.21 25.34 36.03
N PRO A 177 -2.72 25.43 37.27
CA PRO A 177 -3.95 24.75 37.64
C PRO A 177 -5.14 25.39 36.93
N VAL A 178 -5.97 24.55 36.32
CA VAL A 178 -7.29 24.91 35.80
C VAL A 178 -8.35 24.60 36.84
N TYR A 179 -8.21 23.47 37.54
CA TYR A 179 -9.07 23.06 38.64
C TYR A 179 -8.25 22.36 39.71
N GLN A 180 -8.48 22.68 40.97
CA GLN A 180 -7.77 22.07 42.09
C GLN A 180 -8.70 21.86 43.28
N ASN A 181 -8.69 20.65 43.84
CA ASN A 181 -9.26 20.31 45.13
C ASN A 181 -8.29 19.36 45.88
N PRO A 182 -8.61 18.89 47.10
CA PRO A 182 -7.71 18.00 47.85
C PRO A 182 -7.36 16.68 47.14
N ASP A 183 -8.23 16.16 46.29
CA ASP A 183 -8.08 14.84 45.64
C ASP A 183 -7.66 14.96 44.17
N TRP A 184 -7.86 16.11 43.52
CA TRP A 184 -7.72 16.30 42.09
C TRP A 184 -7.03 17.61 41.73
N LEU A 185 -6.12 17.54 40.77
CA LEU A 185 -5.58 18.68 40.03
C LEU A 185 -5.80 18.44 38.54
N VAL A 186 -6.49 19.36 37.88
CA VAL A 186 -6.49 19.49 36.42
C VAL A 186 -5.65 20.69 36.07
N PHE A 187 -4.72 20.52 35.14
CA PHE A 187 -3.74 21.55 34.81
C PHE A 187 -3.54 21.68 33.30
N THR A 188 -3.06 22.84 32.90
CA THR A 188 -2.47 23.09 31.59
C THR A 188 -0.97 23.33 31.75
N GLN A 189 -0.17 22.89 30.78
CA GLN A 189 1.27 23.12 30.75
C GLN A 189 1.67 23.68 29.40
N LEU A 190 2.39 24.81 29.45
CA LEU A 190 2.93 25.51 28.28
C LEU A 190 4.45 25.45 28.33
N GLY A 191 5.07 25.25 27.18
CA GLY A 191 6.52 25.20 27.06
C GLY A 191 7.01 25.82 25.77
N GLY A 192 8.15 26.48 25.85
CA GLY A 192 8.89 26.97 24.70
C GLY A 192 10.37 26.62 24.88
N ARG A 193 11.01 26.14 23.83
CA ARG A 193 12.44 25.82 23.85
C ARG A 193 13.10 26.07 22.52
N ASN A 194 14.39 26.40 22.57
CA ASN A 194 15.26 26.46 21.40
C ASN A 194 16.39 25.42 21.57
N LEU A 195 16.46 24.48 20.64
CA LEU A 195 17.49 23.45 20.58
C LEU A 195 17.97 23.32 19.13
N ASN A 196 19.27 23.46 18.88
CA ASN A 196 19.87 23.33 17.54
C ASN A 196 19.17 24.18 16.47
N ASP A 197 18.91 25.45 16.78
CA ASP A 197 18.18 26.41 15.93
C ASP A 197 16.73 25.99 15.61
N ARG A 198 16.13 25.08 16.38
CA ARG A 198 14.71 24.71 16.28
C ARG A 198 13.93 25.25 17.47
N THR A 199 12.92 26.05 17.18
CA THR A 199 11.97 26.55 18.17
C THR A 199 10.80 25.58 18.27
N THR A 200 10.70 24.89 19.40
CA THR A 200 9.61 23.96 19.70
C THR A 200 8.70 24.55 20.76
N LEU A 201 7.40 24.49 20.50
CA LEU A 201 6.35 24.81 21.45
C LEU A 201 5.68 23.52 21.95
N ASN A 202 5.30 23.51 23.21
CA ASN A 202 4.60 22.40 23.84
C ASN A 202 3.35 22.94 24.52
N LEU A 203 2.20 22.38 24.19
CA LEU A 203 0.92 22.69 24.83
C LEU A 203 0.33 21.39 25.34
N GLY A 204 0.13 21.29 26.65
CA GLY A 204 -0.38 20.08 27.27
C GLY A 204 -1.49 20.34 28.27
N VAL A 205 -2.29 19.31 28.48
CA VAL A 205 -3.31 19.25 29.52
C VAL A 205 -3.13 17.95 30.28
N GLY A 206 -3.46 17.96 31.57
CA GLY A 206 -3.36 16.76 32.39
C GLY A 206 -4.25 16.81 33.62
N ALA A 207 -4.42 15.64 34.21
CA ALA A 207 -5.15 15.44 35.45
C ALA A 207 -4.35 14.54 36.38
N ARG A 208 -4.23 14.94 37.65
CA ARG A 208 -3.60 14.19 38.74
C ARG A 208 -4.63 13.92 39.82
N ARG A 209 -4.70 12.67 40.26
CA ARG A 209 -5.53 12.24 41.40
C ARG A 209 -4.63 11.82 42.55
N PHE A 210 -4.97 12.27 43.75
CA PHE A 210 -4.20 12.05 44.97
C PHE A 210 -4.93 11.11 45.91
N ASN A 211 -4.15 10.32 46.66
CA ASN A 211 -4.54 9.71 47.92
C ASN A 211 -3.41 9.95 48.95
N GLU A 212 -3.48 9.34 50.12
CA GLU A 212 -2.49 9.57 51.19
C GLU A 212 -1.04 9.16 50.83
N GLN A 213 -0.86 8.21 49.90
CA GLN A 213 0.45 7.61 49.61
C GLN A 213 0.91 7.80 48.16
N TRP A 214 -0.02 8.03 47.24
CA TRP A 214 0.19 7.97 45.80
C TRP A 214 -0.55 9.07 45.05
N MET A 215 0.05 9.51 43.95
CA MET A 215 -0.57 10.32 42.92
C MET A 215 -0.57 9.53 41.62
N TYR A 216 -1.71 9.52 40.93
CA TYR A 216 -1.87 8.96 39.61
C TYR A 216 -2.19 10.09 38.64
N GLY A 217 -1.42 10.21 37.57
CA GLY A 217 -1.58 11.27 36.59
C GLY A 217 -1.72 10.73 35.18
N VAL A 218 -2.48 11.45 34.37
CA VAL A 218 -2.52 11.30 32.91
C VAL A 218 -2.36 12.66 32.27
N ASN A 219 -1.64 12.73 31.16
CA ASN A 219 -1.42 13.97 30.45
C ASN A 219 -1.35 13.74 28.93
N THR A 220 -1.63 14.79 28.17
CA THR A 220 -1.56 14.80 26.71
C THR A 220 -0.94 16.11 26.25
N PHE A 221 -0.04 16.05 25.29
CA PHE A 221 0.71 17.19 24.77
C PHE A 221 0.64 17.25 23.25
N TYR A 222 0.44 18.46 22.74
CA TYR A 222 0.72 18.81 21.36
C TYR A 222 2.07 19.53 21.31
N ASP A 223 3.04 18.93 20.62
CA ASP A 223 4.35 19.53 20.38
C ASP A 223 4.44 20.01 18.93
N ALA A 224 4.85 21.25 18.75
CA ALA A 224 5.03 21.88 17.44
C ALA A 224 6.43 22.48 17.30
N ASP A 225 7.24 21.90 16.43
CA ASP A 225 8.46 22.53 15.93
C ASP A 225 8.08 23.49 14.80
N ILE A 226 8.02 24.77 15.14
CA ILE A 226 7.59 25.83 14.22
C ILE A 226 8.62 26.05 13.12
N THR A 227 9.90 25.86 13.44
CA THR A 227 10.97 26.15 12.50
C THR A 227 11.12 25.05 11.44
N GLY A 228 10.86 23.79 11.81
CA GLY A 228 10.87 22.65 10.89
C GLY A 228 9.51 22.29 10.29
N GLY A 229 8.40 22.76 10.87
CA GLY A 229 7.06 22.35 10.46
C GLY A 229 6.68 20.94 10.93
N ASN A 230 7.26 20.47 12.04
CA ASN A 230 6.99 19.14 12.61
C ASN A 230 5.98 19.20 13.75
N SER A 231 5.08 18.22 13.82
CA SER A 231 4.02 18.17 14.84
C SER A 231 3.86 16.77 15.43
N ARG A 232 3.76 16.69 16.76
CA ARG A 232 3.76 15.44 17.51
C ARG A 232 2.71 15.47 18.62
N LEU A 233 2.06 14.33 18.84
CA LEU A 233 1.20 14.07 19.99
C LEU A 233 1.98 13.27 21.03
N GLY A 234 2.01 13.75 22.27
CA GLY A 234 2.50 13.05 23.43
C GLY A 234 1.36 12.57 24.32
N ILE A 235 1.44 11.37 24.86
CA ILE A 235 0.51 10.84 25.86
C ILE A 235 1.33 10.30 27.02
N GLY A 236 1.06 10.76 28.24
CA GLY A 236 1.85 10.42 29.42
C GLY A 236 1.01 9.87 30.57
N GLY A 237 1.64 9.01 31.37
CA GLY A 237 1.13 8.51 32.65
C GLY A 237 2.13 8.77 33.77
N GLU A 238 1.63 9.10 34.96
CA GLU A 238 2.41 9.43 36.15
C GLU A 238 1.97 8.57 37.33
N LEU A 239 2.94 8.06 38.10
CA LEU A 239 2.74 7.36 39.37
C LEU A 239 3.77 7.85 40.38
N TRP A 240 3.37 8.75 41.28
CA TRP A 240 4.29 9.41 42.22
C TRP A 240 3.93 9.10 43.68
N SER A 241 4.92 9.16 44.55
CA SER A 241 4.82 9.04 46.01
C SER A 241 5.83 10.00 46.65
N ASP A 242 5.91 9.99 47.98
CA ASP A 242 6.94 10.75 48.69
C ASP A 242 8.33 10.30 48.25
N ASN A 243 9.14 11.26 47.77
CA ASN A 243 10.50 11.05 47.28
C ASN A 243 10.64 10.08 46.09
N LEU A 244 9.55 9.72 45.41
CA LEU A 244 9.58 8.79 44.29
C LEU A 244 8.64 9.26 43.17
N ARG A 245 9.12 9.28 41.93
CA ARG A 245 8.33 9.59 40.75
C ARG A 245 8.60 8.57 39.67
N PHE A 246 7.54 7.99 39.13
CA PHE A 246 7.59 7.19 37.91
C PHE A 246 6.72 7.85 36.85
N SER A 247 7.23 7.94 35.63
CA SER A 247 6.59 8.61 34.50
C SER A 247 6.82 7.79 33.24
N THR A 248 5.80 7.63 32.40
CA THR A 248 5.92 6.98 31.10
C THR A 248 5.23 7.81 30.03
N ASN A 249 5.86 7.94 28.87
CA ASN A 249 5.37 8.81 27.79
C ASN A 249 5.47 8.09 26.45
N GLY A 250 4.41 8.16 25.65
CA GLY A 250 4.38 7.75 24.26
C GLY A 250 4.37 8.97 23.33
N TYR A 251 5.08 8.87 22.21
CA TYR A 251 5.25 9.93 21.24
C TYR A 251 4.81 9.46 19.85
N LEU A 252 3.83 10.16 19.28
CA LEU A 252 3.20 9.83 18.00
C LEU A 252 3.31 11.01 17.05
N ARG A 253 3.86 10.78 15.85
CA ARG A 253 3.88 11.80 14.79
C ARG A 253 2.47 12.19 14.35
N LEU A 254 2.28 13.45 14.01
CA LEU A 254 1.03 13.98 13.42
C LEU A 254 1.19 14.34 11.95
N ASN A 255 2.38 14.80 11.53
CA ASN A 255 2.69 15.11 10.14
C ASN A 255 3.49 13.99 9.44
N ASN A 256 3.42 13.98 8.11
CA ASN A 256 4.15 13.04 7.25
C ASN A 256 5.48 13.65 6.78
N TRP A 257 6.26 12.84 6.06
CA TRP A 257 7.48 13.27 5.39
C TRP A 257 7.29 14.56 4.60
N HIS A 258 8.17 15.52 4.86
CA HIS A 258 8.33 16.73 4.06
C HIS A 258 9.81 17.08 3.95
N GLN A 259 10.16 17.97 3.02
CA GLN A 259 11.54 18.43 2.84
C GLN A 259 12.15 18.83 4.19
N SER A 260 13.31 18.25 4.49
CA SER A 260 14.11 18.63 5.64
C SER A 260 14.76 19.97 5.41
N ARG A 261 14.79 20.80 6.45
CA ARG A 261 15.59 22.03 6.45
C ARG A 261 17.08 21.74 6.71
N ASP A 262 17.36 20.64 7.42
CA ASP A 262 18.70 20.35 7.96
C ASP A 262 19.60 19.69 6.91
N PHE A 263 19.00 18.99 5.94
CA PHE A 263 19.71 18.28 4.88
C PHE A 263 19.02 18.46 3.53
N ASP A 264 19.80 18.90 2.53
CA ASP A 264 19.39 18.85 1.14
C ASP A 264 19.05 17.42 0.72
N ASP A 265 18.01 17.25 -0.10
CA ASP A 265 17.61 15.94 -0.66
C ASP A 265 17.13 14.89 0.34
N TYR A 266 16.82 15.29 1.57
CA TYR A 266 16.19 14.47 2.58
C TYR A 266 14.82 15.01 2.95
N ASP A 267 13.92 14.09 3.28
CA ASP A 267 12.72 14.41 4.04
C ASP A 267 12.99 14.23 5.54
N GLU A 268 12.26 14.97 6.37
CA GLU A 268 12.17 14.77 7.82
C GLU A 268 10.72 14.59 8.29
N ARG A 269 10.55 13.99 9.46
CA ARG A 269 9.30 13.95 10.23
C ARG A 269 9.59 13.56 11.69
N PRO A 270 8.64 13.70 12.64
CA PRO A 270 8.78 13.14 13.98
C PRO A 270 8.93 11.61 13.95
N ALA A 271 9.89 11.10 14.72
CA ALA A 271 10.02 9.69 15.01
C ALA A 271 9.01 9.29 16.09
N ASN A 272 8.30 8.18 15.89
CA ASN A 272 7.50 7.60 16.97
C ASN A 272 8.43 6.97 18.01
N GLY A 273 8.05 7.03 19.27
CA GLY A 273 8.86 6.46 20.34
C GLY A 273 8.15 6.49 21.68
N PHE A 274 8.87 6.09 22.71
CA PHE A 274 8.41 6.18 24.10
C PHE A 274 9.58 6.36 25.05
N ASP A 275 9.28 6.83 26.25
CA ASP A 275 10.20 6.80 27.37
C ASP A 275 9.53 6.35 28.68
N MET A 276 10.39 5.94 29.61
CA MET A 276 10.05 5.58 30.98
C MET A 276 11.11 6.19 31.88
N THR A 277 10.70 6.97 32.87
CA THR A 277 11.59 7.66 33.80
C THR A 277 11.21 7.32 35.24
N ALA A 278 12.21 6.99 36.05
CA ALA A 278 12.09 6.82 37.49
C ALA A 278 13.07 7.78 38.18
N SER A 279 12.53 8.67 39.01
CA SER A 279 13.28 9.67 39.78
C SER A 279 13.04 9.45 41.27
N ALA A 280 14.11 9.43 42.07
CA ALA A 280 14.02 9.22 43.51
C ALA A 280 14.95 10.16 44.28
N TRP A 281 14.55 10.58 45.48
CA TRP A 281 15.34 11.42 46.37
C TRP A 281 15.62 10.72 47.69
N LEU A 282 16.77 11.00 48.31
CA LEU A 282 17.10 10.42 49.60
C LEU A 282 16.21 11.03 50.69
N PRO A 283 15.41 10.27 51.45
CA PRO A 283 14.55 10.84 52.49
C PRO A 283 15.35 11.55 53.60
N SER A 284 16.55 11.06 53.91
CA SER A 284 17.47 11.68 54.88
C SER A 284 18.24 12.87 54.31
N TYR A 285 18.27 13.05 52.99
CA TYR A 285 18.98 14.14 52.31
C TYR A 285 18.26 14.53 51.00
N PRO A 286 17.08 15.18 51.07
CA PRO A 286 16.16 15.39 49.95
C PRO A 286 16.69 16.32 48.85
N GLN A 287 17.82 17.00 49.12
CA GLN A 287 18.58 17.77 48.15
C GLN A 287 19.19 16.88 47.07
N LEU A 288 19.53 15.62 47.38
CA LEU A 288 20.17 14.69 46.44
C LEU A 288 19.15 13.71 45.87
N GLY A 289 19.08 13.62 44.55
CA GLY A 289 18.23 12.69 43.81
C GLY A 289 18.97 11.93 42.72
N GLY A 290 18.45 10.74 42.41
CA GLY A 290 18.85 9.91 41.28
C GLY A 290 17.73 9.83 40.24
N LYS A 291 18.11 9.61 38.99
CA LYS A 291 17.20 9.45 37.84
C LYS A 291 17.66 8.26 37.00
N LEU A 292 16.70 7.44 36.59
CA LEU A 292 16.89 6.39 35.60
C LEU A 292 15.87 6.59 34.49
N LYS A 293 16.32 6.73 33.24
CA LYS A 293 15.44 6.88 32.08
C LYS A 293 15.79 5.88 31.01
N TYR A 294 14.79 5.21 30.46
CA TYR A 294 14.89 4.41 29.25
C TYR A 294 14.07 5.07 28.14
N GLU A 295 14.62 5.16 26.93
CA GLU A 295 13.89 5.69 25.78
C GLU A 295 14.25 4.94 24.50
N GLN A 296 13.25 4.78 23.63
CA GLN A 296 13.38 4.13 22.34
C GLN A 296 12.54 4.85 21.29
N TYR A 297 13.12 5.02 20.10
CA TYR A 297 12.43 5.57 18.94
C TYR A 297 12.51 4.58 17.77
N PHE A 298 11.58 4.69 16.82
CA PHE A 298 11.43 3.76 15.71
C PHE A 298 11.57 4.48 14.36
N GLY A 299 12.39 3.91 13.47
CA GLY A 299 12.66 4.46 12.14
C GLY A 299 13.97 3.94 11.55
N ASP A 300 14.22 4.21 10.27
CA ASP A 300 15.43 3.76 9.58
C ASP A 300 16.62 4.71 9.83
N GLU A 301 16.42 6.03 9.82
CA GLU A 301 17.43 7.04 10.14
C GLU A 301 16.93 8.02 11.23
N VAL A 302 16.90 7.58 12.48
CA VAL A 302 16.43 8.41 13.61
C VAL A 302 17.58 9.19 14.25
N ALA A 303 17.40 10.49 14.42
CA ALA A 303 18.37 11.43 14.99
C ALA A 303 18.19 11.60 16.51
N MET A 304 18.48 10.56 17.28
CA MET A 304 18.26 10.54 18.73
C MET A 304 19.36 11.26 19.55
N LYS A 305 20.60 11.24 19.05
CA LYS A 305 21.76 11.94 19.63
C LYS A 305 21.91 13.36 19.07
N GLY A 306 21.62 13.50 17.78
CA GLY A 306 21.74 14.74 17.02
C GLY A 306 21.58 14.46 15.54
N LYS A 307 21.38 15.49 14.73
CA LYS A 307 21.08 15.35 13.30
C LYS A 307 22.15 14.60 12.50
N ASP A 308 23.42 14.71 12.91
CA ASP A 308 24.57 14.08 12.24
C ASP A 308 24.82 12.62 12.65
N SER A 309 24.14 12.15 13.70
CA SER A 309 24.25 10.77 14.19
C SER A 309 22.87 10.11 14.14
N ARG A 310 22.58 9.49 13.00
CA ARG A 310 21.32 8.81 12.71
C ARG A 310 21.49 7.29 12.75
N SER A 311 20.56 6.61 13.40
CA SER A 311 20.60 5.17 13.62
C SER A 311 19.23 4.54 13.41
N LYS A 312 19.21 3.24 13.09
CA LYS A 312 17.98 2.47 12.96
C LYS A 312 17.41 2.12 14.32
N SER A 313 16.19 2.56 14.58
CA SER A 313 15.42 2.34 15.82
C SER A 313 16.25 2.43 17.12
N PRO A 314 16.87 3.59 17.40
CA PRO A 314 17.81 3.74 18.49
C PRO A 314 17.14 3.67 19.86
N LYS A 315 17.94 3.26 20.84
CA LYS A 315 17.56 3.14 22.25
C LYS A 315 18.68 3.63 23.14
N THR A 316 18.33 4.29 24.24
CA THR A 316 19.31 4.76 25.24
C THR A 316 18.80 4.54 26.66
N MET A 317 19.74 4.31 27.56
CA MET A 317 19.56 4.35 29.00
C MET A 317 20.28 5.58 29.54
N THR A 318 19.65 6.31 30.44
CA THR A 318 20.23 7.48 31.11
C THR A 318 20.24 7.23 32.61
N VAL A 319 21.40 7.43 33.22
CA VAL A 319 21.59 7.46 34.66
C VAL A 319 21.96 8.88 35.06
N GLY A 320 21.13 9.50 35.88
CA GLY A 320 21.28 10.90 36.26
C GLY A 320 21.40 11.10 37.77
N LEU A 321 22.14 12.14 38.15
CA LEU A 321 22.17 12.67 39.51
C LEU A 321 21.69 14.12 39.48
N ASN A 322 20.90 14.52 40.48
CA ASN A 322 20.47 15.90 40.65
C ASN A 322 20.69 16.37 42.10
N TYR A 323 21.07 17.64 42.23
CA TYR A 323 21.30 18.32 43.50
C TYR A 323 20.50 19.63 43.53
N THR A 324 19.57 19.73 44.48
CA THR A 324 18.69 20.89 44.71
C THR A 324 19.02 21.50 46.07
N PRO A 325 19.98 22.45 46.15
CA PRO A 325 20.37 23.06 47.43
C PRO A 325 19.22 23.85 48.07
N ILE A 326 18.38 24.48 47.24
CA ILE A 326 17.20 25.27 47.60
C ILE A 326 16.12 25.00 46.54
N PRO A 327 14.81 25.10 46.86
CA PRO A 327 13.74 24.81 45.88
C PRO A 327 13.85 25.57 44.56
N LEU A 328 14.39 26.79 44.58
CA LEU A 328 14.59 27.62 43.40
C LEU A 328 15.60 27.05 42.40
N ILE A 329 16.60 26.27 42.83
CA ILE A 329 17.75 25.88 41.99
C ILE A 329 17.94 24.37 42.02
N THR A 330 18.03 23.74 40.85
CA THR A 330 18.43 22.34 40.70
C THR A 330 19.56 22.22 39.69
N LEU A 331 20.62 21.51 40.06
CA LEU A 331 21.74 21.15 39.19
C LEU A 331 21.64 19.65 38.87
N GLY A 332 21.97 19.24 37.65
CA GLY A 332 21.93 17.84 37.26
C GLY A 332 23.05 17.45 36.32
N ALA A 333 23.41 16.17 36.38
CA ALA A 333 24.35 15.52 35.49
C ALA A 333 23.76 14.17 35.06
N ASP A 334 23.52 14.02 33.76
CA ASP A 334 22.96 12.83 33.15
C ASP A 334 24.01 12.14 32.30
N TRP A 335 24.36 10.90 32.62
CA TRP A 335 25.14 10.04 31.75
C TRP A 335 24.19 9.18 30.92
N ARG A 336 24.23 9.36 29.60
CA ARG A 336 23.38 8.63 28.65
C ARG A 336 24.23 7.69 27.83
N THR A 337 23.81 6.43 27.76
CA THR A 337 24.51 5.34 27.07
C THR A 337 23.55 4.52 26.21
N GLY A 338 23.99 4.03 25.05
CA GLY A 338 23.16 3.27 24.12
C GLY A 338 23.71 3.23 22.69
N GLN A 339 22.94 2.68 21.74
CA GLN A 339 23.38 2.54 20.34
C GLN A 339 23.79 3.90 19.74
N GLY A 340 25.10 4.16 19.67
CA GLY A 340 25.69 5.37 19.11
C GLY A 340 25.72 6.59 20.06
N THR A 341 25.26 6.44 21.31
CA THR A 341 25.15 7.55 22.27
C THR A 341 25.90 7.21 23.53
N ASP A 342 27.02 7.88 23.77
CA ASP A 342 27.68 7.98 25.08
C ASP A 342 27.98 9.46 25.27
N ASP A 343 27.22 10.14 26.12
CA ASP A 343 27.37 11.56 26.40
C ASP A 343 27.03 11.89 27.86
N LEU A 344 27.73 12.90 28.38
CA LEU A 344 27.45 13.50 29.68
C LEU A 344 26.74 14.83 29.45
N GLN A 345 25.51 14.96 29.94
CA GLN A 345 24.71 16.17 29.82
C GLN A 345 24.61 16.86 31.18
N LEU A 346 25.02 18.12 31.24
CA LEU A 346 24.88 18.96 32.42
C LEU A 346 23.62 19.83 32.27
N GLN A 347 22.90 20.03 33.36
CA GLN A 347 21.69 20.85 33.38
C GLN A 347 21.65 21.74 34.62
N ALA A 348 21.18 22.97 34.45
CA ALA A 348 20.84 23.89 35.52
C ALA A 348 19.39 24.35 35.34
N GLN A 349 18.61 24.30 36.42
CA GLN A 349 17.18 24.61 36.41
C GLN A 349 16.87 25.65 37.48
N LEU A 350 16.12 26.67 37.11
CA LEU A 350 15.53 27.66 38.01
C LEU A 350 14.02 27.44 38.05
N THR A 351 13.47 27.08 39.22
CA THR A 351 12.05 26.75 39.38
C THR A 351 11.38 27.71 40.36
N TYR A 352 10.44 28.51 39.87
CA TYR A 352 9.65 29.45 40.67
C TYR A 352 8.25 28.89 40.92
N SER A 353 7.85 28.82 42.19
CA SER A 353 6.51 28.37 42.59
C SER A 353 5.64 29.56 42.98
N PHE A 354 4.57 29.80 42.23
CA PHE A 354 3.64 30.89 42.52
C PHE A 354 2.89 30.62 43.83
N GLY A 355 2.63 31.67 44.62
CA GLY A 355 1.97 31.57 45.93
C GLY A 355 2.86 31.03 47.07
N VAL A 356 4.09 30.58 46.78
CA VAL A 356 5.04 30.15 47.82
C VAL A 356 5.89 31.35 48.27
N PRO A 357 5.97 31.66 49.59
CA PRO A 357 6.78 32.77 50.07
C PRO A 357 8.24 32.67 49.60
N TRP A 358 8.81 33.79 49.17
CA TRP A 358 10.19 33.83 48.65
C TRP A 358 11.20 33.18 49.61
N LYS A 359 11.09 33.45 50.92
CA LYS A 359 11.92 32.85 51.98
C LYS A 359 11.93 31.33 51.94
N ASP A 360 10.82 30.70 51.55
CA ASP A 360 10.68 29.25 51.50
C ASP A 360 11.27 28.71 50.19
N GLN A 361 11.28 29.48 49.10
CA GLN A 361 11.88 29.10 47.81
C GLN A 361 13.42 29.16 47.82
N ILE A 362 14.00 29.99 48.70
CA ILE A 362 15.45 30.11 48.89
C ILE A 362 15.98 29.42 50.15
N SER A 363 15.13 28.67 50.85
CA SER A 363 15.53 27.94 52.07
C SER A 363 15.85 26.48 51.77
N SER A 364 17.01 26.01 52.23
CA SER A 364 17.40 24.60 52.07
C SER A 364 16.50 23.64 52.85
N SER A 365 15.92 24.07 53.98
CA SER A 365 15.00 23.24 54.76
C SER A 365 13.67 22.99 54.06
N SER A 366 13.29 23.83 53.08
CA SER A 366 12.06 23.66 52.30
C SER A 366 12.17 22.58 51.23
N VAL A 367 13.38 22.10 50.91
CA VAL A 367 13.58 21.10 49.85
C VAL A 367 12.86 19.79 50.18
N ALA A 368 12.80 19.40 51.46
CA ALA A 368 12.05 18.21 51.89
C ALA A 368 10.56 18.26 51.46
N ARG A 369 9.94 19.44 51.59
CA ARG A 369 8.54 19.65 51.19
C ARG A 369 8.35 19.50 49.67
N LEU A 370 9.33 19.91 48.86
CA LEU A 370 9.28 19.76 47.39
C LEU A 370 9.21 18.28 46.96
N ARG A 371 9.75 17.37 47.78
CA ARG A 371 9.79 15.93 47.50
C ARG A 371 8.58 15.17 48.05
N SER A 372 7.77 15.79 48.91
CA SER A 372 6.52 15.18 49.34
C SER A 372 5.48 15.21 48.24
N LEU A 373 4.50 14.31 48.33
CA LEU A 373 3.38 14.22 47.41
C LEU A 373 2.66 15.57 47.28
N SER A 374 2.37 16.21 48.42
CA SER A 374 1.71 17.52 48.49
C SER A 374 2.52 18.65 47.84
N GLY A 375 3.85 18.65 48.00
CA GLY A 375 4.70 19.68 47.38
C GLY A 375 5.02 19.41 45.91
N SER A 376 4.86 18.16 45.46
CA SER A 376 5.02 17.79 44.05
C SER A 376 3.80 18.08 43.18
N LEU A 377 2.67 18.47 43.77
CA LEU A 377 1.39 18.73 43.11
C LEU A 377 1.53 19.54 41.82
N MET A 378 2.31 20.62 41.87
CA MET A 378 2.51 21.57 40.75
C MET A 378 3.79 21.31 39.94
N ALA A 379 4.49 20.20 40.18
CA ALA A 379 5.68 19.88 39.41
C ALA A 379 5.33 19.66 37.93
N LEU A 380 6.20 20.13 37.03
CA LEU A 380 6.04 19.91 35.59
C LEU A 380 6.00 18.41 35.26
N VAL A 381 5.32 18.06 34.16
CA VAL A 381 5.29 16.69 33.63
C VAL A 381 6.68 16.25 33.21
N GLU A 382 7.10 15.07 33.67
CA GLU A 382 8.41 14.48 33.34
C GLU A 382 8.33 13.73 32.01
N ARG A 383 8.77 14.40 30.94
CA ARG A 383 8.75 13.91 29.55
C ARG A 383 9.88 14.51 28.72
N ASN A 384 10.14 13.94 27.55
CA ASN A 384 10.97 14.56 26.51
C ASN A 384 10.13 15.54 25.67
N ASN A 385 10.24 16.82 25.98
CA ASN A 385 9.55 17.88 25.24
C ASN A 385 10.19 18.21 23.88
N ASN A 386 11.38 17.70 23.58
CA ASN A 386 12.00 17.85 22.25
C ASN A 386 11.44 16.80 21.29
N ILE A 387 11.20 17.20 20.05
CA ILE A 387 10.76 16.30 18.98
C ILE A 387 11.99 15.60 18.39
N VAL A 388 12.12 14.30 18.64
CA VAL A 388 13.11 13.47 17.95
C VAL A 388 12.65 13.23 16.51
N LEU A 389 13.52 13.50 15.54
CA LEU A 389 13.22 13.40 14.12
C LEU A 389 13.77 12.11 13.49
N GLU A 390 13.06 11.61 12.49
CA GLU A 390 13.51 10.61 11.54
C GLU A 390 13.74 11.27 10.19
N TYR A 391 14.73 10.79 9.44
CA TYR A 391 15.09 11.27 8.12
C TYR A 391 14.96 10.18 7.07
N ARG A 392 14.77 10.58 5.81
CA ARG A 392 14.79 9.65 4.67
C ARG A 392 15.32 10.35 3.44
N LYS A 393 16.29 9.74 2.76
CA LYS A 393 16.79 10.23 1.47
C LYS A 393 15.67 10.20 0.43
N GLN A 394 15.49 11.30 -0.29
CA GLN A 394 14.51 11.40 -1.37
C GLN A 394 14.90 10.51 -2.56
N ASP A 395 13.91 10.03 -3.31
CA ASP A 395 14.12 9.38 -4.61
C ASP A 395 14.42 10.47 -5.66
N LEU A 396 15.69 10.88 -5.77
CA LEU A 396 16.15 12.00 -6.62
C LEU A 396 16.16 11.68 -8.12
N ILE A 397 16.25 10.40 -8.45
CA ILE A 397 16.28 9.91 -9.82
C ILE A 397 15.50 8.59 -9.94
N SER A 398 14.62 8.51 -10.94
CA SER A 398 13.80 7.33 -11.22
C SER A 398 13.90 6.96 -12.69
N LEU A 399 14.25 5.70 -12.96
CA LEU A 399 14.22 5.10 -14.29
C LEU A 399 13.13 4.03 -14.32
N ILE A 400 12.26 4.09 -15.32
CA ILE A 400 11.22 3.10 -15.55
C ILE A 400 11.39 2.56 -16.98
N LEU A 401 11.52 1.25 -17.08
CA LEU A 401 11.54 0.53 -18.34
C LEU A 401 10.16 -0.10 -18.61
N PRO A 402 9.81 -0.37 -19.87
CA PRO A 402 8.72 -1.29 -20.20
C PRO A 402 8.94 -2.65 -19.53
N GLN A 403 7.86 -3.34 -19.17
CA GLN A 403 7.95 -4.65 -18.53
C GLN A 403 8.52 -5.72 -19.46
N GLU A 404 8.19 -5.63 -20.75
CA GLU A 404 8.59 -6.59 -21.76
C GLU A 404 8.86 -5.91 -23.11
N ILE A 405 9.84 -6.45 -23.84
CA ILE A 405 9.99 -6.29 -25.28
C ILE A 405 10.02 -7.67 -25.91
N ARG A 406 9.25 -7.81 -26.98
CA ARG A 406 9.14 -9.05 -27.74
C ARG A 406 9.37 -8.77 -29.21
N GLY A 407 10.10 -9.65 -29.87
CA GLY A 407 10.32 -9.54 -31.31
C GLY A 407 11.04 -10.73 -31.91
N ARG A 408 11.15 -10.72 -33.24
CA ARG A 408 11.80 -11.81 -33.99
C ARG A 408 13.31 -11.87 -33.71
N GLY A 409 13.88 -13.06 -33.78
CA GLY A 409 15.35 -13.23 -33.75
C GLY A 409 16.08 -12.29 -34.71
N ALA A 410 17.22 -11.75 -34.27
CA ALA A 410 18.04 -10.78 -35.01
C ALA A 410 17.38 -9.43 -35.37
N SER A 411 16.10 -9.20 -34.99
CA SER A 411 15.40 -7.94 -35.26
C SER A 411 15.84 -6.80 -34.34
N LEU A 412 15.61 -5.57 -34.77
CA LEU A 412 15.87 -4.36 -33.98
C LEU A 412 14.56 -3.87 -33.36
N GLN A 413 14.54 -3.74 -32.04
CA GLN A 413 13.39 -3.27 -31.27
C GLN A 413 13.67 -1.89 -30.68
N SER A 414 12.69 -1.00 -30.73
CA SER A 414 12.76 0.31 -30.08
C SER A 414 12.27 0.22 -28.64
N LEU A 415 13.02 0.82 -27.72
CA LEU A 415 12.67 0.95 -26.31
C LEU A 415 12.61 2.42 -25.94
N SER A 416 11.54 2.82 -25.27
CA SER A 416 11.42 4.13 -24.63
C SER A 416 11.32 3.95 -23.11
N ALA A 417 12.16 4.65 -22.36
CA ALA A 417 12.20 4.66 -20.91
C ALA A 417 11.66 5.99 -20.36
N ILE A 418 11.05 5.95 -19.19
CA ILE A 418 10.67 7.16 -18.45
C ILE A 418 11.77 7.45 -17.43
N LEU A 419 12.41 8.61 -17.57
CA LEU A 419 13.49 9.05 -16.70
C LEU A 419 13.13 10.40 -16.09
N LYS A 420 13.10 10.46 -14.76
CA LYS A 420 12.97 11.69 -13.99
C LYS A 420 14.20 11.85 -13.13
N ALA A 421 14.81 13.03 -13.13
CA ALA A 421 15.99 13.33 -12.32
C ALA A 421 15.92 14.78 -11.87
N LYS A 422 16.02 15.02 -10.55
CA LYS A 422 16.01 16.38 -9.96
C LYS A 422 17.18 17.23 -10.48
N TYR A 423 18.36 16.62 -10.64
CA TYR A 423 19.61 17.29 -11.03
C TYR A 423 20.01 17.09 -12.49
N GLY A 424 19.06 16.68 -13.35
CA GLY A 424 19.35 16.33 -14.73
C GLY A 424 20.05 14.98 -14.86
N ALA A 425 19.56 14.13 -15.76
CA ALA A 425 20.16 12.83 -15.99
C ALA A 425 21.45 12.96 -16.80
N GLU A 426 22.49 12.24 -16.37
CA GLU A 426 23.81 12.23 -17.02
C GLU A 426 24.01 10.98 -17.88
N ARG A 427 23.71 9.79 -17.33
CA ARG A 427 23.95 8.51 -18.00
C ARG A 427 23.01 7.40 -17.55
N VAL A 428 22.83 6.39 -18.40
CA VAL A 428 22.15 5.13 -18.07
C VAL A 428 23.11 3.98 -18.36
N LYS A 429 23.32 3.11 -17.38
CA LYS A 429 24.16 1.92 -17.51
C LYS A 429 23.28 0.68 -17.53
N TRP A 430 23.41 -0.09 -18.61
CA TRP A 430 22.77 -1.40 -18.74
C TRP A 430 23.57 -2.49 -18.03
N GLY A 431 22.86 -3.40 -17.39
CA GLY A 431 23.36 -4.55 -16.65
C GLY A 431 22.65 -5.84 -17.09
N MET A 432 23.11 -6.97 -16.55
CA MET A 432 22.63 -8.31 -16.91
C MET A 432 22.73 -8.62 -18.41
N LEU A 433 23.70 -8.00 -19.10
CA LEU A 433 23.89 -8.14 -20.54
C LEU A 433 24.66 -9.39 -20.96
N THR A 434 25.29 -10.13 -20.04
CA THR A 434 26.26 -11.19 -20.36
C THR A 434 25.68 -12.28 -21.25
N GLU A 435 24.57 -12.89 -20.84
CA GLU A 435 23.91 -13.96 -21.61
C GLU A 435 23.24 -13.43 -22.89
N PHE A 436 22.66 -12.23 -22.81
CA PHE A 436 22.03 -11.58 -23.96
C PHE A 436 23.06 -11.27 -25.05
N SER A 437 24.22 -10.75 -24.67
CA SER A 437 25.28 -10.35 -25.60
C SER A 437 26.07 -11.54 -26.14
N SER A 438 26.29 -12.59 -25.34
CA SER A 438 26.95 -13.83 -25.82
C SER A 438 26.14 -14.55 -26.90
N ASN A 439 24.81 -14.40 -26.89
CA ASN A 439 23.92 -14.88 -27.94
C ASN A 439 23.75 -13.90 -29.13
N GLY A 440 24.49 -12.80 -29.14
CA GLY A 440 24.51 -11.81 -30.24
C GLY A 440 23.57 -10.62 -30.08
N GLY A 441 22.89 -10.49 -28.93
CA GLY A 441 22.08 -9.33 -28.60
C GLY A 441 22.92 -8.08 -28.36
N LYS A 442 22.38 -6.89 -28.66
CA LYS A 442 23.04 -5.60 -28.42
C LYS A 442 22.05 -4.54 -27.96
N VAL A 443 22.47 -3.69 -27.04
CA VAL A 443 21.71 -2.51 -26.60
C VAL A 443 22.49 -1.25 -26.96
N GLN A 444 21.85 -0.33 -27.68
CA GLN A 444 22.49 0.89 -28.19
C GLN A 444 21.57 2.09 -27.95
N SER A 445 22.12 3.24 -27.59
CA SER A 445 21.35 4.47 -27.45
C SER A 445 20.98 5.03 -28.82
N VAL A 446 19.80 5.65 -28.92
CA VAL A 446 19.43 6.41 -30.12
C VAL A 446 20.09 7.78 -30.02
N GLY A 447 21.21 7.96 -30.74
CA GLY A 447 22.05 9.16 -30.63
C GLY A 447 22.59 9.33 -29.21
N LYS A 448 22.42 10.53 -28.63
CA LYS A 448 22.79 10.86 -27.25
C LYS A 448 21.64 10.73 -26.26
N SER A 449 20.53 10.09 -26.65
CA SER A 449 19.35 9.95 -25.77
C SER A 449 19.62 8.99 -24.60
N LEU A 450 19.12 9.35 -23.42
CA LEU A 450 19.11 8.51 -22.23
C LEU A 450 17.81 7.70 -22.07
N THR A 451 16.77 8.06 -22.83
CA THR A 451 15.43 7.47 -22.75
C THR A 451 15.05 6.67 -23.99
N ALA A 452 15.75 6.85 -25.11
CA ALA A 452 15.47 6.12 -26.35
C ALA A 452 16.63 5.15 -26.67
N TRP A 453 16.30 3.87 -26.75
CA TRP A 453 17.25 2.79 -26.97
C TRP A 453 16.79 1.89 -28.13
N GLN A 454 17.77 1.30 -28.81
CA GLN A 454 17.60 0.25 -29.80
C GLN A 454 18.20 -1.04 -29.24
N ILE A 455 17.38 -2.09 -29.21
CA ILE A 455 17.76 -3.42 -28.76
C ILE A 455 17.76 -4.34 -29.97
N ARG A 456 18.93 -4.77 -30.40
CA ARG A 456 19.06 -5.86 -31.38
C ARG A 456 18.90 -7.18 -30.63
N LEU A 457 17.86 -7.93 -30.97
CA LEU A 457 17.60 -9.23 -30.38
C LEU A 457 18.63 -10.26 -30.88
N PRO A 458 19.05 -11.22 -30.03
CA PRO A 458 19.90 -12.33 -30.48
C PRO A 458 19.15 -13.19 -31.50
N ALA A 459 19.88 -14.08 -32.18
CA ALA A 459 19.24 -15.09 -33.00
C ALA A 459 18.43 -16.03 -32.10
N TRP A 460 17.24 -16.45 -32.56
CA TRP A 460 16.46 -17.44 -31.86
C TRP A 460 17.18 -18.81 -31.90
N GLN A 461 17.18 -19.52 -30.78
CA GLN A 461 17.88 -20.79 -30.61
C GLN A 461 16.89 -21.90 -30.20
N ALA A 462 16.78 -22.94 -31.03
CA ALA A 462 15.89 -24.06 -30.76
C ALA A 462 16.22 -24.77 -29.43
N GLY A 463 15.18 -25.14 -28.67
CA GLY A 463 15.33 -25.87 -27.40
C GLY A 463 15.90 -25.05 -26.24
N LYS A 464 16.01 -23.72 -26.38
CA LYS A 464 16.37 -22.79 -25.29
C LYS A 464 15.20 -21.88 -24.93
N SER A 465 15.28 -21.21 -23.78
CA SER A 465 14.22 -20.32 -23.29
C SER A 465 13.97 -19.08 -24.17
N ASN A 466 14.98 -18.62 -24.92
CA ASN A 466 14.94 -17.40 -25.76
C ASN A 466 14.40 -16.16 -25.03
N THR A 467 14.56 -16.14 -23.71
CA THR A 467 14.05 -15.10 -22.81
C THR A 467 15.20 -14.60 -21.96
N TYR A 468 15.38 -13.27 -21.94
CA TYR A 468 16.49 -12.61 -21.26
C TYR A 468 15.97 -11.53 -20.32
N THR A 469 16.58 -11.41 -19.14
CA THR A 469 16.28 -10.31 -18.21
C THR A 469 17.43 -9.31 -18.26
N LEU A 470 17.14 -8.07 -18.64
CA LEU A 470 18.10 -6.98 -18.64
C LEU A 470 17.79 -6.01 -17.49
N SER A 471 18.82 -5.31 -17.01
CA SER A 471 18.65 -4.24 -16.04
C SER A 471 19.25 -2.92 -16.52
N ALA A 472 18.77 -1.81 -15.98
CA ALA A 472 19.35 -0.49 -16.22
C ALA A 472 19.32 0.36 -14.94
N ILE A 473 20.38 1.15 -14.74
CA ILE A 473 20.49 2.13 -13.64
C ILE A 473 20.81 3.48 -14.26
N ALA A 474 20.01 4.50 -13.96
CA ALA A 474 20.26 5.87 -14.36
C ALA A 474 21.06 6.62 -13.28
N TRP A 475 21.88 7.57 -13.70
CA TRP A 475 22.69 8.44 -12.84
C TRP A 475 22.45 9.90 -13.21
N ASP A 476 22.36 10.77 -12.19
CA ASP A 476 22.29 12.22 -12.38
C ASP A 476 23.68 12.89 -12.30
N GLY A 477 23.74 14.18 -12.63
CA GLY A 477 24.99 14.95 -12.60
C GLY A 477 25.60 15.20 -11.21
N LYS A 478 24.90 14.81 -10.12
CA LYS A 478 25.44 14.81 -8.75
C LYS A 478 25.89 13.41 -8.30
N GLY A 479 25.81 12.41 -9.17
CA GLY A 479 26.19 11.03 -8.87
C GLY A 479 25.13 10.22 -8.13
N ASN A 480 23.89 10.69 -8.02
CA ASN A 480 22.80 9.88 -7.47
C ASN A 480 22.39 8.81 -8.49
N ALA A 481 22.12 7.61 -8.00
CA ALA A 481 21.70 6.47 -8.82
C ALA A 481 20.23 6.13 -8.60
N SER A 482 19.53 5.75 -9.68
CA SER A 482 18.17 5.21 -9.58
C SER A 482 18.19 3.81 -8.98
N LYS A 483 17.03 3.36 -8.50
CA LYS A 483 16.80 1.93 -8.29
C LYS A 483 17.00 1.19 -9.63
N PRO A 484 17.47 -0.08 -9.63
CA PRO A 484 17.57 -0.87 -10.84
C PRO A 484 16.19 -1.08 -11.48
N ALA A 485 16.06 -0.72 -12.75
CA ALA A 485 14.90 -1.04 -13.57
C ALA A 485 15.18 -2.33 -14.35
N TYR A 486 14.16 -3.18 -14.52
CA TYR A 486 14.28 -4.47 -15.20
C TYR A 486 13.34 -4.53 -16.39
N ILE A 487 13.76 -5.28 -17.42
CA ILE A 487 12.94 -5.60 -18.58
C ILE A 487 13.15 -7.04 -19.01
N LYS A 488 12.06 -7.70 -19.39
CA LYS A 488 12.09 -9.01 -20.03
C LYS A 488 12.17 -8.87 -21.54
N VAL A 489 13.09 -9.58 -22.17
CA VAL A 489 13.27 -9.60 -23.62
C VAL A 489 12.95 -10.99 -24.14
N ILE A 490 11.92 -11.12 -24.96
CA ILE A 490 11.46 -12.38 -25.55
C ILE A 490 11.78 -12.40 -27.04
N VAL A 491 12.46 -13.46 -27.47
CA VAL A 491 12.84 -13.65 -28.87
C VAL A 491 11.97 -14.72 -29.50
N ASP A 492 11.21 -14.35 -30.52
CA ASP A 492 10.33 -15.25 -31.26
C ASP A 492 11.06 -15.96 -32.41
N ALA A 493 10.64 -17.20 -32.69
CA ALA A 493 11.06 -17.95 -33.85
C ALA A 493 10.62 -17.23 -35.14
N GLY A 494 11.59 -16.78 -35.94
CA GLY A 494 11.37 -15.92 -37.11
C GLY A 494 11.09 -16.67 -38.42
N PHE A 495 10.31 -17.76 -38.40
CA PHE A 495 10.00 -18.50 -39.64
C PHE A 495 9.09 -17.72 -40.57
N SER A 496 9.22 -17.98 -41.88
CA SER A 496 8.46 -17.31 -42.93
C SER A 496 7.36 -18.21 -43.48
N ASN A 497 6.11 -17.75 -43.42
CA ASN A 497 5.00 -18.40 -44.12
C ASN A 497 5.10 -18.27 -45.65
N ARG A 498 5.93 -17.36 -46.17
CA ARG A 498 6.17 -17.21 -47.61
C ARG A 498 7.11 -18.30 -48.15
N TYR A 499 8.15 -18.62 -47.39
CA TYR A 499 9.21 -19.53 -47.82
C TYR A 499 9.14 -20.92 -47.18
N SER A 500 8.29 -21.08 -46.17
CA SER A 500 7.99 -22.39 -45.56
C SER A 500 6.73 -22.98 -46.18
N SER A 501 6.73 -24.29 -46.41
CA SER A 501 5.59 -24.99 -47.00
C SER A 501 5.56 -26.45 -46.58
N LEU A 502 4.36 -27.00 -46.46
CA LEU A 502 4.12 -28.43 -46.29
C LEU A 502 3.54 -28.97 -47.60
N THR A 503 4.17 -30.02 -48.13
CA THR A 503 3.81 -30.63 -49.42
C THR A 503 3.76 -32.14 -49.31
N VAL A 504 2.96 -32.77 -50.15
CA VAL A 504 2.92 -34.22 -50.40
C VAL A 504 3.19 -34.42 -51.89
N GLY A 505 4.00 -35.42 -52.25
CA GLY A 505 4.60 -35.54 -53.58
C GLY A 505 3.63 -35.34 -54.74
N SER A 506 2.50 -36.06 -54.75
CA SER A 506 1.49 -36.01 -55.82
C SER A 506 0.39 -34.94 -55.61
N GLY A 507 0.40 -34.20 -54.50
CA GLY A 507 -0.60 -33.19 -54.14
C GLY A 507 -1.96 -33.75 -53.66
N VAL A 508 -2.22 -35.04 -53.91
CA VAL A 508 -3.37 -35.82 -53.43
C VAL A 508 -2.87 -37.11 -52.81
N LEU A 509 -3.73 -37.83 -52.08
CA LEU A 509 -3.42 -39.17 -51.57
C LEU A 509 -4.55 -40.10 -51.95
N ASN A 510 -4.27 -41.38 -52.18
CA ASN A 510 -5.31 -42.40 -52.30
C ASN A 510 -5.59 -43.04 -50.94
N VAL A 511 -6.74 -43.70 -50.80
CA VAL A 511 -7.02 -44.56 -49.64
C VAL A 511 -5.99 -45.70 -49.55
N ASP A 512 -5.64 -46.09 -48.32
CA ASP A 512 -4.63 -47.11 -48.02
C ASP A 512 -3.25 -46.88 -48.69
N GLN A 513 -2.88 -45.63 -48.96
CA GLN A 513 -1.59 -45.25 -49.55
C GLN A 513 -0.63 -44.73 -48.48
N SER A 514 0.65 -45.10 -48.62
CA SER A 514 1.75 -44.44 -47.91
C SER A 514 2.52 -43.50 -48.84
N GLU A 515 2.81 -42.29 -48.39
CA GLU A 515 3.61 -41.30 -49.12
C GLU A 515 4.48 -40.46 -48.17
N VAL A 516 5.49 -39.78 -48.72
CA VAL A 516 6.35 -38.87 -47.96
C VAL A 516 5.74 -37.48 -47.91
N LEU A 517 5.51 -36.98 -46.71
CA LEU A 517 5.13 -35.61 -46.42
C LEU A 517 6.40 -34.80 -46.14
N THR A 518 6.58 -33.68 -46.87
CA THR A 518 7.77 -32.83 -46.77
C THR A 518 7.40 -31.42 -46.29
N LEU A 519 7.91 -31.05 -45.12
CA LEU A 519 7.85 -29.71 -44.55
C LEU A 519 9.19 -28.99 -44.79
N THR A 520 9.16 -27.92 -45.58
CA THR A 520 10.27 -26.99 -45.72
C THR A 520 10.10 -25.84 -44.73
N MET A 521 11.10 -25.60 -43.89
CA MET A 521 11.14 -24.53 -42.90
C MET A 521 12.24 -23.53 -43.25
N ARG A 522 11.84 -22.28 -43.50
CA ARG A 522 12.74 -21.18 -43.83
C ARG A 522 12.40 -19.92 -43.07
N ASP A 523 13.41 -19.10 -42.81
CA ASP A 523 13.21 -17.75 -42.27
C ASP A 523 12.81 -16.74 -43.37
N GLU A 524 12.57 -15.49 -42.99
CA GLU A 524 12.24 -14.39 -43.92
C GLU A 524 13.38 -13.99 -44.86
N GLN A 525 14.61 -14.46 -44.62
CA GLN A 525 15.75 -14.31 -45.52
C GLN A 525 15.93 -15.52 -46.44
N ASN A 526 14.95 -16.44 -46.44
CA ASN A 526 14.95 -17.69 -47.20
C ASN A 526 16.07 -18.67 -46.78
N ALA A 527 16.67 -18.48 -45.60
CA ALA A 527 17.66 -19.40 -45.05
C ALA A 527 16.99 -20.59 -44.35
N PRO A 528 17.58 -21.80 -44.42
CA PRO A 528 16.99 -23.00 -43.83
C PRO A 528 16.99 -22.95 -42.30
N MET A 529 15.86 -23.24 -41.67
CA MET A 529 15.75 -23.37 -40.22
C MET A 529 15.95 -24.83 -39.79
N THR A 530 17.08 -25.12 -39.16
CA THR A 530 17.52 -26.49 -38.84
C THR A 530 17.30 -26.86 -37.37
N LYS A 531 17.40 -28.17 -37.06
CA LYS A 531 17.30 -28.78 -35.73
C LYS A 531 15.96 -28.59 -35.01
N LEU A 532 14.87 -28.46 -35.76
CA LEU A 532 13.52 -28.25 -35.24
C LEU A 532 12.65 -29.51 -35.12
N ALA A 533 13.16 -30.69 -35.50
CA ALA A 533 12.33 -31.90 -35.64
C ALA A 533 11.51 -32.25 -34.39
N SER A 534 12.09 -32.08 -33.19
CA SER A 534 11.39 -32.32 -31.91
C SER A 534 10.44 -31.19 -31.49
N SER A 535 10.57 -30.01 -32.09
CA SER A 535 9.78 -28.81 -31.76
C SER A 535 8.62 -28.57 -32.73
N ILE A 536 8.63 -29.25 -33.89
CA ILE A 536 7.56 -29.21 -34.89
C ILE A 536 6.44 -30.17 -34.50
N GLN A 537 5.22 -29.66 -34.52
CA GLN A 537 3.99 -30.43 -34.40
C GLN A 537 3.25 -30.37 -35.73
N LEU A 538 2.75 -31.52 -36.20
CA LEU A 538 1.93 -31.64 -37.42
C LEU A 538 0.51 -32.08 -37.07
N PRO A 539 -0.27 -31.27 -36.31
CA PRO A 539 -1.66 -31.60 -36.06
C PRO A 539 -2.44 -31.54 -37.37
N PHE A 540 -3.38 -32.46 -37.52
CA PHE A 540 -4.28 -32.50 -38.67
C PHE A 540 -5.72 -32.72 -38.24
N ALA A 541 -6.64 -32.21 -39.05
CA ALA A 541 -8.06 -32.52 -38.99
C ALA A 541 -8.45 -33.31 -40.24
N PHE A 542 -9.28 -34.34 -40.08
CA PHE A 542 -9.81 -35.13 -41.19
C PHE A 542 -11.34 -35.05 -41.22
N THR A 543 -11.90 -34.66 -42.36
CA THR A 543 -13.35 -34.49 -42.50
C THR A 543 -13.88 -35.34 -43.66
N THR A 544 -14.99 -36.05 -43.41
CA THR A 544 -15.76 -36.79 -44.43
C THR A 544 -17.00 -35.98 -44.82
N GLN A 545 -17.44 -36.06 -46.08
CA GLN A 545 -18.43 -35.09 -46.60
C GLN A 545 -19.90 -35.27 -46.19
N LYS A 546 -20.31 -36.36 -45.52
CA LYS A 546 -21.72 -36.50 -45.06
C LYS A 546 -21.97 -35.73 -43.76
N GLY A 547 -21.79 -34.41 -43.76
CA GLY A 547 -22.09 -33.53 -42.62
C GLY A 547 -21.46 -33.95 -41.29
N GLY A 548 -20.40 -34.77 -41.34
CA GLY A 548 -19.80 -35.39 -40.18
C GLY A 548 -18.83 -34.45 -39.50
N SER A 549 -18.82 -34.48 -38.16
CA SER A 549 -17.79 -33.84 -37.35
C SER A 549 -16.38 -34.31 -37.78
N SER A 550 -15.38 -33.44 -37.64
CA SER A 550 -13.96 -33.80 -37.84
C SER A 550 -13.64 -35.07 -37.05
N LEU A 551 -13.11 -36.08 -37.75
CA LEU A 551 -12.67 -37.33 -37.14
C LEU A 551 -11.34 -37.12 -36.42
N SER A 552 -11.17 -37.77 -35.27
CA SER A 552 -9.86 -37.85 -34.62
C SER A 552 -8.85 -38.62 -35.49
N PRO A 553 -7.54 -38.45 -35.27
CA PRO A 553 -6.52 -39.29 -35.92
C PRO A 553 -6.78 -40.80 -35.80
N SER A 554 -7.29 -41.25 -34.65
CA SER A 554 -7.63 -42.67 -34.43
C SER A 554 -8.86 -43.13 -35.23
N GLN A 555 -9.79 -42.24 -35.53
CA GLN A 555 -11.02 -42.54 -36.29
C GLN A 555 -10.82 -42.44 -37.80
N SER A 556 -9.93 -41.57 -38.28
CA SER A 556 -9.65 -41.42 -39.71
C SER A 556 -8.78 -42.55 -40.28
N GLY A 557 -8.06 -43.28 -39.41
CA GLY A 557 -7.08 -44.28 -39.82
C GLY A 557 -5.77 -43.70 -40.35
N VAL A 558 -5.62 -42.37 -40.33
CA VAL A 558 -4.41 -41.67 -40.82
C VAL A 558 -3.31 -41.77 -39.77
N LYS A 559 -2.15 -42.26 -40.20
CA LYS A 559 -0.96 -42.41 -39.34
C LYS A 559 0.18 -41.54 -39.87
N LEU A 560 0.92 -40.95 -38.93
CA LEU A 560 2.15 -40.21 -39.19
C LEU A 560 3.30 -40.85 -38.41
N GLU A 561 4.43 -41.03 -39.08
CA GLU A 561 5.67 -41.41 -38.41
C GLU A 561 6.34 -40.19 -37.74
N ALA A 562 7.41 -40.45 -36.97
CA ALA A 562 8.21 -39.39 -36.39
C ALA A 562 8.88 -38.54 -37.48
N LEU A 563 8.73 -37.22 -37.38
CA LEU A 563 9.34 -36.26 -38.31
C LEU A 563 10.87 -36.27 -38.17
N LYS A 564 11.59 -36.30 -39.29
CA LYS A 564 13.06 -36.28 -39.34
C LYS A 564 13.55 -35.16 -40.24
N GLU A 565 14.63 -34.50 -39.86
CA GLU A 565 15.33 -33.57 -40.75
C GLU A 565 16.21 -34.36 -41.71
N THR A 566 15.94 -34.25 -43.01
CA THR A 566 16.64 -34.99 -44.07
C THR A 566 17.62 -34.14 -44.85
N ALA A 567 17.40 -32.82 -44.87
CA ALA A 567 18.34 -31.82 -45.35
C ALA A 567 18.16 -30.54 -44.52
N PRO A 568 19.11 -29.58 -44.54
CA PRO A 568 18.98 -28.35 -43.78
C PRO A 568 17.64 -27.65 -44.05
N GLY A 569 16.79 -27.57 -43.02
CA GLY A 569 15.46 -26.96 -43.10
C GLY A 569 14.41 -27.77 -43.86
N VAL A 570 14.68 -29.04 -44.18
CA VAL A 570 13.75 -29.95 -44.83
C VAL A 570 13.45 -31.11 -43.89
N TYR A 571 12.18 -31.23 -43.53
CA TYR A 571 11.66 -32.20 -42.57
C TYR A 571 10.70 -33.15 -43.27
N THR A 572 10.93 -34.45 -43.16
CA THR A 572 10.09 -35.46 -43.81
C THR A 572 9.50 -36.44 -42.80
N THR A 573 8.26 -36.86 -43.05
CA THR A 573 7.59 -37.97 -42.33
C THR A 573 6.79 -38.80 -43.32
N THR A 574 6.58 -40.08 -43.02
CA THR A 574 5.68 -40.94 -43.80
C THR A 574 4.26 -40.75 -43.30
N ILE A 575 3.34 -40.41 -44.22
CA ILE A 575 1.91 -40.43 -43.98
C ILE A 575 1.30 -41.70 -44.59
N THR A 576 0.46 -42.40 -43.82
CA THR A 576 -0.34 -43.52 -44.31
C THR A 576 -1.81 -43.19 -44.13
N THR A 577 -2.57 -43.16 -45.22
CA THR A 577 -4.01 -42.91 -45.21
C THR A 577 -4.78 -44.16 -44.78
N GLY A 578 -6.00 -43.96 -44.26
CA GLY A 578 -6.93 -45.05 -44.00
C GLY A 578 -7.81 -45.38 -45.21
N LYS A 579 -8.90 -46.11 -44.94
CA LYS A 579 -9.87 -46.59 -45.95
C LYS A 579 -10.92 -45.56 -46.35
N LEU A 580 -10.92 -44.39 -45.72
CA LEU A 580 -11.97 -43.38 -45.90
C LEU A 580 -11.48 -42.26 -46.84
N PRO A 581 -12.23 -41.92 -47.90
CA PRO A 581 -11.97 -40.70 -48.67
C PRO A 581 -12.43 -39.47 -47.88
N GLY A 582 -11.77 -38.34 -48.11
CA GLY A 582 -12.07 -37.09 -47.40
C GLY A 582 -10.98 -36.04 -47.54
N THR A 583 -11.04 -35.02 -46.70
CA THR A 583 -10.08 -33.90 -46.72
C THR A 583 -9.23 -33.90 -45.46
N LEU A 584 -7.90 -33.85 -45.63
CA LEU A 584 -6.92 -33.58 -44.59
C LEU A 584 -6.55 -32.09 -44.57
N ILE A 585 -6.62 -31.46 -43.40
CA ILE A 585 -6.09 -30.11 -43.17
C ILE A 585 -5.01 -30.21 -42.11
N PHE A 586 -3.76 -30.02 -42.54
CA PHE A 586 -2.61 -29.89 -41.65
C PHE A 586 -2.49 -28.45 -41.16
N SER A 587 -2.18 -28.29 -39.88
CA SER A 587 -1.93 -26.98 -39.26
C SER A 587 -0.59 -27.01 -38.52
N PRO A 588 0.55 -27.05 -39.24
CA PRO A 588 1.87 -27.22 -38.64
C PRO A 588 2.16 -26.12 -37.62
N LYS A 589 2.82 -26.47 -36.51
CA LYS A 589 3.19 -25.52 -35.46
C LYS A 589 4.62 -25.75 -34.99
N VAL A 590 5.31 -24.67 -34.63
CA VAL A 590 6.62 -24.72 -33.98
C VAL A 590 6.52 -23.95 -32.68
N GLU A 591 6.72 -24.63 -31.55
CA GLU A 591 6.65 -24.03 -30.21
C GLU A 591 5.38 -23.17 -29.98
N GLY A 592 4.23 -23.60 -30.52
CA GLY A 592 2.93 -22.93 -30.38
C GLY A 592 2.61 -21.88 -31.44
N ILE A 593 3.55 -21.51 -32.31
CA ILE A 593 3.32 -20.58 -33.42
C ILE A 593 2.87 -21.38 -34.67
N ASN A 594 1.76 -20.98 -35.29
CA ASN A 594 1.19 -21.66 -36.45
C ASN A 594 1.90 -21.26 -37.76
N LEU A 595 2.19 -22.25 -38.60
CA LEU A 595 2.50 -22.08 -40.01
C LEU A 595 1.22 -22.04 -40.84
N ALA A 596 1.34 -21.69 -42.12
CA ALA A 596 0.25 -21.82 -43.08
C ALA A 596 -0.30 -23.26 -43.12
N SER A 597 -1.63 -23.40 -43.04
CA SER A 597 -2.28 -24.70 -43.14
C SER A 597 -2.22 -25.23 -44.57
N THR A 598 -2.04 -26.54 -44.71
CA THR A 598 -2.05 -27.24 -46.02
C THR A 598 -3.24 -28.18 -46.08
N LYS A 599 -4.00 -28.09 -47.18
CA LYS A 599 -5.11 -28.98 -47.50
C LYS A 599 -4.64 -30.07 -48.46
N ILE A 600 -4.95 -31.34 -48.15
CA ILE A 600 -4.66 -32.51 -48.98
C ILE A 600 -5.95 -33.32 -49.13
N GLU A 601 -6.30 -33.71 -50.35
CA GLU A 601 -7.47 -34.55 -50.62
C GLU A 601 -7.08 -36.03 -50.63
N VAL A 602 -7.89 -36.85 -49.95
CA VAL A 602 -7.78 -38.32 -49.95
C VAL A 602 -8.86 -38.90 -50.88
N MET A 603 -8.42 -39.53 -51.95
CA MET A 603 -9.22 -40.05 -53.06
C MET A 603 -9.45 -41.57 -52.92
N ALA A 604 -10.60 -42.05 -53.36
CA ALA A 604 -10.89 -43.48 -53.48
C ALA A 604 -11.18 -43.87 -54.94
N ALA A 605 -11.19 -45.17 -55.26
CA ALA A 605 -11.76 -45.63 -56.53
C ALA A 605 -13.29 -45.35 -56.56
N PRO A 606 -13.90 -45.15 -57.74
CA PRO A 606 -15.35 -45.14 -57.87
C PRO A 606 -15.96 -46.44 -57.33
N VAL A 607 -17.11 -46.35 -56.68
CA VAL A 607 -17.79 -47.51 -56.07
C VAL A 607 -18.65 -48.30 -57.07
N GLY A 608 -18.86 -47.74 -58.26
CA GLY A 608 -19.62 -48.36 -59.35
C GLY A 608 -19.68 -47.45 -60.57
N LEU A 609 -20.44 -47.88 -61.58
CA LEU A 609 -20.79 -47.08 -62.75
C LEU A 609 -22.31 -46.99 -62.86
N GLN A 610 -22.83 -45.80 -63.10
CA GLN A 610 -24.24 -45.58 -63.42
C GLN A 610 -24.40 -45.25 -64.90
N ILE A 611 -25.41 -45.84 -65.53
CA ILE A 611 -25.75 -45.58 -66.94
C ILE A 611 -26.94 -44.63 -66.99
N PHE A 612 -26.75 -43.52 -67.71
CA PHE A 612 -27.75 -42.49 -67.94
C PHE A 612 -28.26 -42.53 -69.38
N HIS A 613 -29.53 -42.21 -69.56
CA HIS A 613 -30.15 -41.91 -70.84
C HIS A 613 -30.86 -40.55 -70.72
N ASN A 614 -30.53 -39.59 -71.57
CA ASN A 614 -31.04 -38.21 -71.53
C ASN A 614 -30.97 -37.56 -70.13
N GLY A 615 -29.82 -37.74 -69.46
CA GLY A 615 -29.55 -37.12 -68.15
C GLY A 615 -30.26 -37.78 -66.95
N SER A 616 -31.02 -38.85 -67.16
CA SER A 616 -31.64 -39.64 -66.08
C SER A 616 -31.09 -41.06 -66.03
N VAL A 617 -30.96 -41.63 -64.82
CA VAL A 617 -30.55 -43.04 -64.65
C VAL A 617 -31.51 -43.92 -65.46
N ILE A 618 -30.95 -44.82 -66.28
CA ILE A 618 -31.74 -45.64 -67.19
C ILE A 618 -32.70 -46.55 -66.41
N LYS A 619 -34.01 -46.35 -66.62
CA LYS A 619 -35.09 -47.14 -65.97
C LYS A 619 -35.87 -48.02 -66.94
N LYS A 620 -35.82 -47.70 -68.24
CA LYS A 620 -36.51 -48.41 -69.33
C LYS A 620 -35.49 -49.00 -70.29
N ARG A 621 -35.91 -50.00 -71.07
CA ARG A 621 -35.06 -50.59 -72.10
C ARG A 621 -34.76 -49.54 -73.18
N PRO A 622 -33.49 -49.28 -73.51
CA PRO A 622 -33.15 -48.29 -74.52
C PRO A 622 -33.53 -48.80 -75.92
N VAL A 623 -33.82 -47.88 -76.83
CA VAL A 623 -34.17 -48.15 -78.23
C VAL A 623 -33.04 -47.81 -79.17
N VAL A 624 -33.10 -48.32 -80.40
CA VAL A 624 -32.09 -48.02 -81.44
C VAL A 624 -31.99 -46.51 -81.63
N GLY A 625 -30.78 -45.97 -81.57
CA GLY A 625 -30.49 -44.54 -81.64
C GLY A 625 -30.36 -43.85 -80.27
N ASP A 626 -30.73 -44.50 -79.17
CA ASP A 626 -30.51 -43.93 -77.83
C ASP A 626 -29.03 -43.81 -77.51
N VAL A 627 -28.61 -42.63 -77.01
CA VAL A 627 -27.27 -42.42 -76.46
C VAL A 627 -27.28 -42.68 -74.97
N LEU A 628 -26.45 -43.62 -74.54
CA LEU A 628 -26.22 -43.97 -73.15
C LEU A 628 -24.90 -43.34 -72.69
N THR A 629 -24.86 -42.83 -71.46
CA THR A 629 -23.65 -42.27 -70.84
C THR A 629 -23.31 -43.06 -69.59
N ALA A 630 -22.13 -43.66 -69.53
CA ALA A 630 -21.60 -44.25 -68.30
C ALA A 630 -20.94 -43.15 -67.46
N THR A 631 -21.26 -43.08 -66.18
CA THR A 631 -20.69 -42.10 -65.26
C THR A 631 -20.20 -42.82 -64.01
N PRO A 632 -18.98 -42.54 -63.52
CA PRO A 632 -18.48 -43.18 -62.33
C PRO A 632 -19.30 -42.72 -61.13
N GLU A 633 -19.77 -43.67 -60.33
CA GLU A 633 -20.44 -43.39 -59.08
C GLU A 633 -19.38 -43.14 -58.01
N CYS A 634 -19.23 -41.88 -57.64
CA CYS A 634 -18.23 -41.44 -56.68
C CYS A 634 -18.90 -41.05 -55.38
N GLN A 635 -18.36 -41.54 -54.25
CA GLN A 635 -18.89 -41.16 -52.94
C GLN A 635 -18.49 -39.75 -52.53
N VAL A 636 -17.26 -39.31 -52.83
CA VAL A 636 -16.75 -37.96 -52.50
C VAL A 636 -15.69 -37.52 -53.54
N ASN A 637 -14.45 -37.93 -53.29
CA ASN A 637 -13.26 -37.62 -54.04
C ASN A 637 -12.83 -38.94 -54.69
N CYS A 638 -13.13 -39.12 -55.96
CA CYS A 638 -12.78 -40.35 -56.66
C CYS A 638 -11.77 -40.08 -57.76
N ILE A 639 -10.92 -41.06 -58.00
CA ILE A 639 -10.10 -41.09 -59.21
C ILE A 639 -11.06 -41.33 -60.38
N LEU A 640 -11.18 -40.37 -61.30
CA LEU A 640 -12.02 -40.53 -62.47
C LEU A 640 -11.38 -41.53 -63.45
N PRO A 641 -12.12 -42.51 -63.97
CA PRO A 641 -11.61 -43.43 -64.99
C PRO A 641 -11.16 -42.67 -66.23
N THR A 642 -10.06 -43.14 -66.83
CA THR A 642 -9.48 -42.53 -68.03
C THR A 642 -9.75 -43.35 -69.29
N ALA A 643 -10.19 -44.60 -69.14
CA ALA A 643 -10.58 -45.47 -70.24
C ALA A 643 -11.93 -46.15 -69.98
N TRP A 644 -12.70 -46.38 -71.04
CA TRP A 644 -14.04 -46.98 -71.02
C TRP A 644 -14.13 -48.14 -72.01
N GLN A 645 -15.02 -49.10 -71.74
CA GLN A 645 -15.38 -50.15 -72.68
C GLN A 645 -16.85 -50.55 -72.48
N TRP A 646 -17.64 -50.48 -73.54
CA TRP A 646 -19.00 -51.01 -73.55
C TRP A 646 -19.02 -52.46 -73.99
N GLU A 647 -19.85 -53.25 -73.31
CA GLU A 647 -19.97 -54.68 -73.54
C GLU A 647 -21.45 -55.04 -73.73
N VAL A 648 -21.70 -55.97 -74.63
CA VAL A 648 -23.03 -56.52 -74.91
C VAL A 648 -23.05 -57.99 -74.53
N GLU A 649 -24.19 -58.44 -74.04
CA GLU A 649 -24.43 -59.86 -73.76
C GLU A 649 -24.18 -60.70 -75.03
N THR A 650 -23.53 -61.85 -74.91
CA THR A 650 -23.21 -62.72 -76.06
C THR A 650 -24.48 -63.28 -76.70
N ILE A 651 -25.40 -63.78 -75.87
CA ILE A 651 -26.72 -64.31 -76.24
C ILE A 651 -27.72 -63.77 -75.21
N GLN A 652 -28.94 -63.44 -75.63
CA GLN A 652 -29.96 -62.89 -74.74
C GLN A 652 -30.19 -63.78 -73.51
N GLY A 653 -29.95 -63.21 -72.33
CA GLY A 653 -30.14 -63.89 -71.04
C GLY A 653 -28.98 -64.78 -70.60
N SER A 654 -27.84 -64.82 -71.32
CA SER A 654 -26.68 -65.63 -70.94
C SER A 654 -25.94 -65.12 -69.71
N GLY A 655 -26.05 -63.82 -69.39
CA GLY A 655 -25.25 -63.16 -68.36
C GLY A 655 -23.75 -63.06 -68.69
N GLN A 656 -23.31 -63.54 -69.85
CA GLN A 656 -21.94 -63.44 -70.36
C GLN A 656 -21.85 -62.26 -71.33
N TYR A 657 -20.81 -61.44 -71.20
CA TYR A 657 -20.65 -60.21 -71.98
C TYR A 657 -19.39 -60.27 -72.84
N GLN A 658 -19.47 -59.64 -74.02
CA GLN A 658 -18.34 -59.43 -74.92
C GLN A 658 -18.18 -57.95 -75.21
N ALA A 659 -16.94 -57.51 -75.41
CA ALA A 659 -16.64 -56.13 -75.80
C ALA A 659 -17.31 -55.79 -77.14
N ILE A 660 -17.98 -54.64 -77.18
CA ILE A 660 -18.43 -54.04 -78.43
C ILE A 660 -17.22 -53.36 -79.06
N ASN A 661 -16.80 -53.84 -80.22
CA ASN A 661 -15.61 -53.32 -80.90
C ASN A 661 -15.74 -51.82 -81.17
N GLY A 662 -14.72 -51.05 -80.78
CA GLY A 662 -14.67 -49.59 -80.94
C GLY A 662 -15.51 -48.77 -79.96
N ALA A 663 -16.28 -49.39 -79.05
CA ALA A 663 -17.10 -48.68 -78.08
C ALA A 663 -16.33 -48.33 -76.80
N THR A 664 -15.29 -47.50 -76.94
CA THR A 664 -14.35 -47.13 -75.87
C THR A 664 -14.57 -45.72 -75.30
N ALA A 665 -15.65 -45.06 -75.69
CA ALA A 665 -16.05 -43.76 -75.17
C ALA A 665 -16.92 -43.90 -73.91
N MET A 666 -16.99 -42.83 -73.12
CA MET A 666 -17.93 -42.70 -72.00
C MET A 666 -19.40 -42.83 -72.44
N THR A 667 -19.69 -42.59 -73.72
CA THR A 667 -21.02 -42.73 -74.31
C THR A 667 -21.09 -43.87 -75.31
N TYR A 668 -22.29 -44.44 -75.47
CA TYR A 668 -22.57 -45.48 -76.46
C TYR A 668 -23.94 -45.28 -77.09
N THR A 669 -24.02 -45.37 -78.42
CA THR A 669 -25.30 -45.30 -79.15
C THR A 669 -25.82 -46.71 -79.40
N VAL A 670 -27.04 -46.98 -78.95
CA VAL A 670 -27.67 -48.31 -79.08
C VAL A 670 -27.97 -48.60 -80.55
N THR A 671 -27.57 -49.78 -81.02
CA THR A 671 -27.79 -50.23 -82.39
C THR A 671 -28.87 -51.30 -82.44
N ALA A 672 -29.39 -51.59 -83.64
CA ALA A 672 -30.39 -52.65 -83.83
C ALA A 672 -29.91 -54.03 -83.35
N ASP A 673 -28.60 -54.29 -83.45
CA ASP A 673 -27.97 -55.53 -83.01
C ASP A 673 -27.84 -55.62 -81.48
N THR A 674 -27.61 -54.49 -80.80
CA THR A 674 -27.38 -54.48 -79.35
C THR A 674 -28.63 -54.25 -78.51
N GLN A 675 -29.69 -53.64 -79.06
CA GLN A 675 -30.95 -53.34 -78.36
C GLN A 675 -31.61 -54.55 -77.67
N LYS A 676 -31.47 -55.74 -78.25
CA LYS A 676 -32.13 -56.96 -77.76
C LYS A 676 -31.38 -57.66 -76.61
N ARG A 677 -30.19 -57.18 -76.25
CA ARG A 677 -29.25 -57.83 -75.33
C ARG A 677 -28.86 -56.87 -74.20
N ARG A 678 -28.44 -57.41 -73.05
CA ARG A 678 -28.01 -56.56 -71.93
C ARG A 678 -26.72 -55.82 -72.30
N LEU A 679 -26.65 -54.54 -71.93
CA LEU A 679 -25.46 -53.70 -72.07
C LEU A 679 -24.86 -53.43 -70.69
N ARG A 680 -23.53 -53.39 -70.61
CA ARG A 680 -22.81 -52.86 -69.46
C ARG A 680 -21.61 -52.04 -69.93
N ALA A 681 -21.08 -51.21 -69.04
CA ALA A 681 -19.83 -50.51 -69.24
C ALA A 681 -18.83 -50.96 -68.18
N THR A 682 -17.56 -51.03 -68.56
CA THR A 682 -16.42 -51.14 -67.65
C THR A 682 -15.53 -49.92 -67.84
N ALA A 683 -14.78 -49.55 -66.81
CA ALA A 683 -13.90 -48.40 -66.83
C ALA A 683 -12.61 -48.70 -66.06
N GLN A 684 -11.49 -48.08 -66.47
CA GLN A 684 -10.17 -48.22 -65.85
C GLN A 684 -9.62 -46.87 -65.37
#